data_AF-A0A7C6N0E4-F1
#
_entry.id   AF-A0A7C6N0E4-F1
#
_cell.length_a   1.000
_cell.length_b   1.000
_cell.length_c   1.000
_cell.angle_alpha   90.00
_cell.angle_beta   90.00
_cell.angle_gamma   90.00
#
_symmetry.space_group_name_H-M   'P 1'
#
loop_
_entity.id
_entity.type
_entity.pdbx_description
1 polymer ?
#
loop_
_entity_poly.entity_id
_entity_poly.type
_entity_poly.pdbx_seq_one_letter_code
_entity_poly.pdbx_strand_id
1 'polypeptide(L)'
;MDAHKNIYYTKEKSNLNYLFLLKLGCIIVAAFIMSGFFKSEALASSSMVYYDYASKKDITYTGKQVKVNYNGRKISKDENPGIIVNGIALLSYKDIFANSSIDASCVYNKEAGTVTISNGDTTIVLTINSKTAMVNDKKVNMSVAPIKIKYRTNNVAKILVPSRFVAENLGYKYTWYSGTSTVEIEGSSLWLSYNGGSKFAYTGSTAQTSIDGRVVGHGNMPNIIVNNTTMVRAKRVFADTEIGATYSYNKKDKTVTLSTKDTSLVMTIGSTTAYLNGNPIEMSIAPMIVTNHEAKTNYVMVPGSFTASCLGYDYKWNQEDRMSELTSRPLNPSSGNKNNDSNSNDNSNHVNKPDTKEDNKTPVEPELGDNSIAWEKGKILHQWLSNEVFIGKGSKKQSISGTSPGNTDDGTILSIVETSYSQMLNGETFQFYGSKAYGKVTSELKKNTITIQIHGMNSYVQNFYPLSLANSVVQNITARYDINTSITTIEVKLRQEDVSYDLALSPDKMSLYLNIYRNSITSASVGTNELGDYLTLTAMGQMSPKISVQNGYMMLDFPYTANGIEDQYTMVDGAKYISQIYIADLMDRTQVYLGLKSEVDYYIIENGGWYTVSLQAKNSNYKPPTPVEEAPVVEWNNKNVEIIIPKPDGIEIEMITDKDLYLKKQFVIILPGDYRTYFQTNPISANSNVIKKVDVSLNNNYETEIWVTTSKIQGYEYTTDDSFIYINVDNPKNIYKNIVVLDPGHGGGANGAQYFNTKEKDINFKILYTLGEKYFNAPNSKIKAYYTRTADNDVGLYDRAAFAKEVGADLFVSLHMNASTSKAVKGMEVYYSTNNNSKNRGGLNSETLASRLLNDLLPIIGTDNRGIKKARFVVVHHNTVPAVLVELGFMSNSSDYNKITNGSNQEKVAKQLYDSLCNIFDRYPTGR
;
A
#
# COMPACT_ATOMS: atom_id res chain seq x y z
N MET A 1 35.59 -71.42 43.45
CA MET A 1 36.11 -70.35 44.32
C MET A 1 35.52 -69.05 43.76
N ASP A 2 34.31 -68.61 44.11
CA ASP A 2 33.65 -68.49 45.43
C ASP A 2 34.27 -67.41 46.32
N ALA A 3 33.52 -66.56 47.04
CA ALA A 3 32.07 -66.25 46.99
C ALA A 3 31.79 -64.95 47.81
N HIS A 4 30.51 -64.70 48.13
CA HIS A 4 29.88 -63.63 48.95
C HIS A 4 29.25 -62.50 48.12
N LYS A 5 27.95 -62.55 47.79
CA LYS A 5 26.76 -62.31 48.65
C LYS A 5 26.81 -60.94 49.34
N ASN A 6 26.07 -59.95 48.84
CA ASN A 6 24.62 -59.71 49.02
C ASN A 6 24.25 -59.14 50.40
N ILE A 7 23.92 -57.84 50.45
CA ILE A 7 22.83 -57.28 51.27
C ILE A 7 22.14 -56.16 50.45
N TYR A 8 20.81 -56.13 50.45
CA TYR A 8 19.99 -54.98 49.99
C TYR A 8 19.57 -54.14 51.20
N TYR A 9 19.47 -52.80 51.08
CA TYR A 9 18.18 -52.06 51.13
C TYR A 9 18.32 -50.52 51.19
N THR A 10 17.22 -49.84 50.84
CA THR A 10 16.77 -48.48 51.21
C THR A 10 17.57 -47.21 50.83
N LYS A 11 16.95 -46.44 49.91
CA LYS A 11 16.32 -45.10 50.15
C LYS A 11 17.21 -43.86 50.40
N GLU A 12 16.86 -42.78 49.67
CA GLU A 12 17.13 -41.36 49.98
C GLU A 12 18.58 -40.90 50.27
N LYS A 13 19.31 -40.58 49.18
CA LYS A 13 20.11 -39.34 49.13
C LYS A 13 20.37 -38.85 47.71
N SER A 14 19.40 -38.13 47.16
CA SER A 14 19.63 -37.12 46.13
C SER A 14 20.45 -35.95 46.69
N ASN A 15 20.89 -35.03 45.81
CA ASN A 15 21.39 -33.69 46.16
C ASN A 15 22.78 -33.59 46.83
N LEU A 16 23.82 -34.27 46.32
CA LEU A 16 25.20 -33.75 46.48
C LEU A 16 26.19 -34.05 45.34
N ASN A 17 26.17 -35.24 44.71
CA ASN A 17 27.27 -35.65 43.80
C ASN A 17 27.13 -35.24 42.32
N TYR A 18 25.96 -34.82 41.83
CA TYR A 18 25.82 -34.37 40.43
C TYR A 18 26.54 -33.03 40.15
N LEU A 19 26.76 -32.20 41.18
CA LEU A 19 27.37 -30.88 41.04
C LEU A 19 28.90 -30.92 40.83
N PHE A 20 29.55 -32.06 41.11
CA PHE A 20 31.00 -32.23 40.94
C PHE A 20 31.37 -32.73 39.53
N LEU A 21 30.57 -33.64 38.96
CA LEU A 21 30.81 -34.16 37.60
C LEU A 21 30.53 -33.11 36.51
N LEU A 22 29.53 -32.23 36.68
CA LEU A 22 29.32 -31.14 35.72
C LEU A 22 30.48 -30.12 35.68
N LYS A 23 31.24 -29.96 36.77
CA LYS A 23 32.32 -28.96 36.82
C LYS A 23 33.65 -29.42 36.20
N LEU A 24 33.88 -30.72 36.03
CA LEU A 24 35.07 -31.21 35.31
C LEU A 24 34.90 -31.13 33.78
N GLY A 25 33.69 -31.39 33.27
CA GLY A 25 33.42 -31.33 31.82
C GLY A 25 33.62 -29.94 31.21
N CYS A 26 33.27 -28.87 31.93
CA CYS A 26 33.37 -27.50 31.41
C CYS A 26 34.80 -26.95 31.32
N ILE A 27 35.77 -27.49 32.08
CA ILE A 27 37.13 -26.92 32.16
C ILE A 27 38.02 -27.39 31.00
N ILE A 28 37.86 -28.64 30.53
CA ILE A 28 38.65 -29.17 29.40
C ILE A 28 38.21 -28.53 28.06
N VAL A 29 36.91 -28.25 27.89
CA VAL A 29 36.41 -27.53 26.71
C VAL A 29 36.85 -26.06 26.70
N ALA A 30 36.94 -25.42 27.87
CA ALA A 30 37.44 -24.05 27.99
C ALA A 30 38.95 -23.91 27.65
N ALA A 31 39.75 -24.93 27.93
CA ALA A 31 41.19 -24.93 27.63
C ALA A 31 41.49 -25.08 26.13
N PHE A 32 40.80 -25.98 25.43
CA PHE A 32 41.07 -26.25 24.00
C PHE A 32 40.61 -25.14 23.04
N ILE A 33 39.78 -24.20 23.50
CA ILE A 33 39.29 -23.06 22.70
C ILE A 33 40.22 -21.84 22.83
N MET A 34 41.18 -21.84 23.76
CA MET A 34 42.03 -20.66 24.05
C MET A 34 43.50 -20.78 23.62
N SER A 35 43.90 -21.86 22.92
CA SER A 35 45.28 -22.09 22.45
C SER A 35 45.39 -22.42 20.96
N GLY A 36 44.51 -21.86 20.13
CA GLY A 36 44.54 -21.99 18.67
C GLY A 36 44.13 -20.69 17.96
N PHE A 37 44.79 -20.39 16.84
CA PHE A 37 44.44 -19.28 15.93
C PHE A 37 44.59 -17.82 16.43
N PHE A 38 45.62 -17.53 17.24
CA PHE A 38 46.34 -16.25 17.12
C PHE A 38 47.67 -16.44 16.36
N LYS A 39 47.54 -16.85 15.11
CA LYS A 39 48.61 -16.75 14.11
C LYS A 39 48.37 -15.45 13.34
N SER A 40 49.21 -14.44 13.55
CA SER A 40 49.20 -13.22 12.75
C SER A 40 49.83 -13.47 11.39
N GLU A 41 49.17 -14.32 10.57
CA GLU A 41 49.55 -14.49 9.18
C GLU A 41 49.20 -13.21 8.42
N ALA A 42 50.23 -12.40 8.19
CA ALA A 42 50.19 -11.36 7.18
C ALA A 42 50.01 -12.03 5.82
N LEU A 43 48.74 -12.23 5.43
CA LEU A 43 48.36 -12.72 4.12
C LEU A 43 48.95 -11.78 3.06
N ALA A 44 50.07 -12.19 2.47
CA ALA A 44 50.63 -11.55 1.30
C ALA A 44 49.59 -11.61 0.19
N SER A 45 48.94 -10.48 -0.09
CA SER A 45 48.01 -10.36 -1.21
C SER A 45 48.79 -10.64 -2.48
N SER A 46 48.49 -11.75 -3.15
CA SER A 46 49.15 -12.14 -4.39
C SER A 46 49.04 -10.98 -5.39
N SER A 47 50.19 -10.47 -5.83
CA SER A 47 50.24 -9.34 -6.76
C SER A 47 49.63 -9.78 -8.09
N MET A 48 48.53 -9.12 -8.48
CA MET A 48 47.69 -9.54 -9.59
C MET A 48 47.92 -8.63 -10.79
N VAL A 49 48.34 -9.19 -11.92
CA VAL A 49 48.51 -8.40 -13.15
C VAL A 49 47.21 -8.42 -13.97
N TYR A 50 46.70 -7.24 -14.32
CA TYR A 50 45.62 -7.09 -15.29
C TYR A 50 45.95 -6.05 -16.35
N TYR A 51 45.51 -6.29 -17.59
CA TYR A 51 45.52 -5.30 -18.66
C TYR A 51 44.34 -4.36 -18.47
N ASP A 52 44.59 -3.05 -18.38
CA ASP A 52 43.56 -2.02 -18.40
C ASP A 52 43.29 -1.54 -19.83
N TYR A 53 42.04 -1.61 -20.28
CA TYR A 53 41.66 -1.15 -21.62
C TYR A 53 41.60 0.38 -21.75
N ALA A 54 41.56 1.14 -20.64
CA ALA A 54 41.56 2.60 -20.67
C ALA A 54 42.99 3.15 -20.91
N SER A 55 43.95 2.80 -20.05
CA SER A 55 45.36 3.20 -20.19
C SER A 55 46.15 2.36 -21.20
N LYS A 56 45.58 1.26 -21.68
CA LYS A 56 46.19 0.28 -22.62
C LYS A 56 47.47 -0.37 -22.10
N LYS A 57 47.62 -0.49 -20.77
CA LYS A 57 48.82 -1.03 -20.09
C LYS A 57 48.49 -2.19 -19.18
N ASP A 58 49.48 -3.01 -18.89
CA ASP A 58 49.43 -3.97 -17.80
C ASP A 58 49.71 -3.27 -16.47
N ILE A 59 48.85 -3.52 -15.49
CA ILE A 59 48.86 -2.96 -14.15
C ILE A 59 49.12 -4.08 -13.15
N THR A 60 50.22 -3.98 -12.40
CA THR A 60 50.50 -4.85 -11.26
C THR A 60 49.74 -4.33 -10.03
N TYR A 61 48.61 -4.95 -9.71
CA TYR A 61 47.79 -4.59 -8.56
C TYR A 61 48.28 -5.31 -7.30
N THR A 62 48.82 -4.53 -6.37
CA THR A 62 49.28 -4.94 -5.04
C THR A 62 48.27 -4.64 -3.93
N GLY A 63 47.10 -4.09 -4.27
CA GLY A 63 46.06 -3.75 -3.32
C GLY A 63 45.26 -4.96 -2.82
N LYS A 64 44.38 -4.72 -1.85
CA LYS A 64 43.46 -5.75 -1.34
C LYS A 64 42.55 -6.27 -2.45
N GLN A 65 42.60 -7.57 -2.69
CA GLN A 65 41.67 -8.29 -3.55
C GLN A 65 40.32 -8.42 -2.84
N VAL A 66 39.23 -8.02 -3.51
CA VAL A 66 37.91 -7.90 -2.88
C VAL A 66 37.12 -9.20 -3.01
N LYS A 67 36.73 -9.75 -1.86
CA LYS A 67 35.76 -10.84 -1.72
C LYS A 67 34.36 -10.25 -1.53
N VAL A 68 33.33 -11.01 -1.87
CA VAL A 68 31.93 -10.56 -1.85
C VAL A 68 31.05 -11.67 -1.32
N ASN A 69 30.27 -11.32 -0.30
CA ASN A 69 29.16 -12.09 0.22
C ASN A 69 27.83 -11.43 -0.17
N TYR A 70 26.78 -12.23 -0.21
CA TYR A 70 25.40 -11.80 -0.27
C TYR A 70 24.59 -12.57 0.78
N ASN A 71 23.88 -11.88 1.65
CA ASN A 71 23.14 -12.45 2.79
C ASN A 71 23.96 -13.52 3.56
N GLY A 72 25.24 -13.22 3.84
CA GLY A 72 26.20 -14.09 4.53
C GLY A 72 26.84 -15.19 3.69
N ARG A 73 26.44 -15.38 2.42
CA ARG A 73 26.97 -16.42 1.52
C ARG A 73 27.94 -15.82 0.52
N LYS A 74 29.16 -16.38 0.40
CA LYS A 74 30.17 -15.92 -0.56
C LYS A 74 29.70 -16.12 -2.01
N ILE A 75 29.71 -15.04 -2.80
CA ILE A 75 29.38 -15.03 -4.24
C ILE A 75 30.55 -14.61 -5.14
N SER A 76 31.62 -14.02 -4.60
CA SER A 76 32.84 -13.70 -5.39
C SER A 76 33.67 -14.94 -5.75
N LYS A 77 34.18 -14.99 -6.98
CA LYS A 77 35.19 -15.96 -7.42
C LYS A 77 36.61 -15.45 -7.13
N ASP A 78 37.41 -16.22 -6.39
CA ASP A 78 38.78 -15.81 -6.03
C ASP A 78 39.74 -15.75 -7.22
N GLU A 79 39.43 -16.42 -8.34
CA GLU A 79 40.18 -16.36 -9.60
C GLU A 79 40.08 -15.01 -10.32
N ASN A 80 39.00 -14.26 -10.08
CA ASN A 80 38.68 -12.99 -10.74
C ASN A 80 38.23 -11.97 -9.68
N PRO A 81 39.07 -11.65 -8.68
CA PRO A 81 38.65 -10.88 -7.53
C PRO A 81 38.43 -9.42 -7.90
N GLY A 82 37.59 -8.73 -7.12
CA GLY A 82 37.43 -7.29 -7.27
C GLY A 82 38.68 -6.52 -6.86
N ILE A 83 38.75 -5.25 -7.27
CA ILE A 83 39.85 -4.34 -6.91
C ILE A 83 39.30 -3.11 -6.18
N ILE A 84 40.17 -2.39 -5.45
CA ILE A 84 39.84 -1.13 -4.80
C ILE A 84 40.49 0.00 -5.60
N VAL A 85 39.69 0.97 -6.03
CA VAL A 85 40.16 2.20 -6.69
C VAL A 85 39.61 3.38 -5.90
N ASN A 86 40.48 4.28 -5.44
CA ASN A 86 40.12 5.45 -4.62
C ASN A 86 39.20 5.11 -3.42
N GLY A 87 39.45 3.98 -2.75
CA GLY A 87 38.65 3.50 -1.62
C GLY A 87 37.32 2.81 -1.99
N ILE A 88 36.91 2.83 -3.27
CA ILE A 88 35.69 2.16 -3.76
C ILE A 88 36.05 0.78 -4.31
N ALA A 89 35.31 -0.26 -3.90
CA ALA A 89 35.45 -1.58 -4.48
C ALA A 89 34.75 -1.67 -5.85
N LEU A 90 35.51 -2.01 -6.88
CA LEU A 90 35.02 -2.28 -8.22
C LEU A 90 34.93 -3.80 -8.41
N LEU A 91 33.71 -4.28 -8.69
CA LEU A 91 33.37 -5.70 -8.78
C LEU A 91 32.80 -6.02 -10.15
N SER A 92 32.92 -7.26 -10.63
CA SER A 92 32.34 -7.60 -11.94
C SER A 92 30.82 -7.52 -11.89
N TYR A 93 30.23 -6.69 -12.77
CA TYR A 93 28.77 -6.56 -12.85
C TYR A 93 28.12 -7.93 -13.10
N LYS A 94 28.73 -8.73 -13.97
CA LYS A 94 28.18 -10.02 -14.38
C LYS A 94 28.37 -11.11 -13.34
N ASP A 95 29.51 -11.17 -12.65
CA ASP A 95 29.70 -12.21 -11.62
C ASP A 95 28.90 -11.93 -10.34
N ILE A 96 28.72 -10.66 -9.98
CA ILE A 96 28.11 -10.26 -8.70
C ILE A 96 26.62 -9.97 -8.82
N PHE A 97 26.16 -9.25 -9.84
CA PHE A 97 24.74 -8.88 -9.96
C PHE A 97 23.95 -9.84 -10.87
N ALA A 98 24.53 -10.30 -11.98
CA ALA A 98 23.83 -11.21 -12.91
C ALA A 98 23.93 -12.70 -12.53
N ASN A 99 25.14 -13.20 -12.26
CA ASN A 99 25.43 -14.63 -12.13
C ASN A 99 25.47 -15.12 -10.65
N SER A 100 24.84 -14.40 -9.73
CA SER A 100 24.79 -14.74 -8.30
C SER A 100 23.34 -14.91 -7.81
N SER A 101 23.16 -15.12 -6.50
CA SER A 101 21.84 -15.06 -5.85
C SER A 101 21.16 -13.69 -5.89
N ILE A 102 21.88 -12.62 -6.26
CA ILE A 102 21.28 -11.29 -6.51
C ILE A 102 20.37 -11.34 -7.74
N ASP A 103 20.76 -12.08 -8.79
CA ASP A 103 19.93 -12.41 -9.98
C ASP A 103 19.22 -11.16 -10.57
N ALA A 104 20.01 -10.16 -10.94
CA ALA A 104 19.59 -8.90 -11.57
C ALA A 104 19.83 -8.92 -13.09
N SER A 105 18.90 -8.36 -13.86
CA SER A 105 19.01 -8.31 -15.33
C SER A 105 20.15 -7.39 -15.74
N CYS A 106 21.13 -7.91 -16.49
CA CYS A 106 22.34 -7.19 -16.84
C CYS A 106 22.67 -7.29 -18.34
N VAL A 107 22.68 -6.15 -19.04
CA VAL A 107 22.95 -6.05 -20.48
C VAL A 107 24.19 -5.20 -20.71
N TYR A 108 25.14 -5.66 -21.53
CA TYR A 108 26.28 -4.87 -21.97
C TYR A 108 26.15 -4.52 -23.46
N ASN A 109 25.93 -3.24 -23.76
CA ASN A 109 26.02 -2.72 -25.11
C ASN A 109 27.48 -2.43 -25.45
N LYS A 110 28.03 -3.21 -26.39
CA LYS A 110 29.42 -3.10 -26.84
C LYS A 110 29.73 -1.80 -27.57
N GLU A 111 28.75 -1.25 -28.30
CA GLU A 111 28.91 -0.08 -29.19
C GLU A 111 28.79 1.22 -28.39
N ALA A 112 27.73 1.34 -27.58
CA ALA A 112 27.56 2.47 -26.66
C ALA A 112 28.55 2.45 -25.48
N GLY A 113 29.23 1.32 -25.25
CA GLY A 113 30.13 1.14 -24.10
C GLY A 113 29.41 1.13 -22.75
N THR A 114 28.11 0.84 -22.72
CA THR A 114 27.27 0.91 -21.52
C THR A 114 26.94 -0.46 -20.95
N VAL A 115 26.87 -0.55 -19.62
CA VAL A 115 26.28 -1.67 -18.89
C VAL A 115 24.97 -1.18 -18.26
N THR A 116 23.87 -1.79 -18.63
CA THR A 116 22.56 -1.63 -17.97
C THR A 116 22.39 -2.72 -16.93
N ILE A 117 21.96 -2.36 -15.72
CA ILE A 117 21.68 -3.26 -14.60
C ILE A 117 20.29 -2.91 -14.05
N SER A 118 19.36 -3.85 -14.07
CA SER A 118 17.97 -3.65 -13.64
C SER A 118 17.52 -4.73 -12.65
N ASN A 119 16.84 -4.32 -11.58
CA ASN A 119 16.23 -5.20 -10.59
C ASN A 119 15.01 -4.50 -9.97
N GLY A 120 13.86 -5.20 -9.93
CA GLY A 120 12.58 -4.54 -9.67
C GLY A 120 12.36 -3.34 -10.59
N ASP A 121 11.82 -2.25 -10.05
CA ASP A 121 11.51 -1.03 -10.80
C ASP A 121 12.72 -0.08 -10.94
N THR A 122 13.93 -0.53 -10.58
CA THR A 122 15.17 0.26 -10.77
C THR A 122 15.98 -0.23 -11.96
N THR A 123 16.36 0.69 -12.83
CA THR A 123 17.31 0.50 -13.94
C THR A 123 18.45 1.51 -13.84
N ILE A 124 19.68 0.99 -13.85
CA ILE A 124 20.94 1.75 -13.77
C ILE A 124 21.69 1.57 -15.09
N VAL A 125 22.05 2.67 -15.77
CA VAL A 125 22.90 2.64 -16.97
C VAL A 125 24.27 3.25 -16.65
N LEU A 126 25.32 2.47 -16.88
CA LEU A 126 26.71 2.78 -16.52
C LEU A 126 27.58 2.84 -17.78
N THR A 127 28.08 4.02 -18.16
CA THR A 127 29.03 4.14 -19.28
C THR A 127 30.46 3.85 -18.81
N ILE A 128 31.16 2.94 -19.49
CA ILE A 128 32.56 2.59 -19.16
C ILE A 128 33.45 3.83 -19.29
N ASN A 129 34.39 3.99 -18.35
CA ASN A 129 35.28 5.14 -18.17
C ASN A 129 34.58 6.49 -17.87
N SER A 130 33.25 6.52 -17.74
CA SER A 130 32.50 7.70 -17.30
C SER A 130 32.25 7.70 -15.80
N LYS A 131 32.32 8.88 -15.18
CA LYS A 131 31.83 9.12 -13.81
C LYS A 131 30.34 9.44 -13.75
N THR A 132 29.63 9.48 -14.87
CA THR A 132 28.18 9.69 -14.91
C THR A 132 27.45 8.39 -15.23
N ALA A 133 26.38 8.14 -14.48
CA ALA A 133 25.39 7.09 -14.68
C ALA A 133 24.00 7.70 -14.94
N MET A 134 23.06 6.87 -15.38
CA MET A 134 21.63 7.14 -15.31
C MET A 134 20.99 6.16 -14.31
N VAL A 135 20.04 6.62 -13.51
CA VAL A 135 19.21 5.79 -12.61
C VAL A 135 17.76 6.23 -12.81
N ASN A 136 16.90 5.33 -13.33
CA ASN A 136 15.52 5.64 -13.74
C ASN A 136 15.44 6.97 -14.52
N ASP A 137 16.21 7.03 -15.60
CA ASP A 137 16.39 8.16 -16.53
C ASP A 137 16.85 9.50 -15.91
N LYS A 138 17.26 9.51 -14.64
CA LYS A 138 17.89 10.65 -13.97
C LYS A 138 19.41 10.51 -13.96
N LYS A 139 20.11 11.60 -14.28
CA LYS A 139 21.57 11.66 -14.35
C LYS A 139 22.19 11.71 -12.95
N VAL A 140 23.10 10.78 -12.62
CA VAL A 140 23.75 10.68 -11.30
C VAL A 140 25.28 10.59 -11.48
N ASN A 141 26.04 11.17 -10.55
CA ASN A 141 27.51 11.14 -10.58
C ASN A 141 28.09 10.13 -9.58
N MET A 142 29.19 9.48 -9.97
CA MET A 142 29.92 8.46 -9.22
C MET A 142 31.35 8.92 -8.94
N SER A 143 31.90 8.60 -7.76
CA SER A 143 33.27 8.98 -7.37
C SER A 143 34.34 8.33 -8.27
N VAL A 144 34.05 7.14 -8.80
CA VAL A 144 34.93 6.33 -9.67
C VAL A 144 34.09 5.80 -10.85
N ALA A 145 34.71 5.68 -12.03
CA ALA A 145 34.06 5.17 -13.22
C ALA A 145 34.04 3.62 -13.25
N PRO A 146 33.08 2.98 -13.96
CA PRO A 146 33.21 1.58 -14.37
C PRO A 146 34.42 1.41 -15.30
N ILE A 147 35.17 0.32 -15.15
CA ILE A 147 36.35 0.04 -15.98
C ILE A 147 36.23 -1.31 -16.68
N LYS A 148 36.97 -1.49 -17.77
CA LYS A 148 37.11 -2.79 -18.46
C LYS A 148 38.56 -3.25 -18.33
N ILE A 149 38.77 -4.46 -17.82
CA ILE A 149 40.10 -5.04 -17.61
C ILE A 149 40.17 -6.48 -18.13
N LYS A 150 41.39 -7.00 -18.27
CA LYS A 150 41.67 -8.41 -18.55
C LYS A 150 42.70 -8.96 -17.57
N TYR A 151 42.28 -9.87 -16.71
CA TYR A 151 43.14 -10.58 -15.77
C TYR A 151 44.16 -11.41 -16.57
N ARG A 152 45.46 -11.25 -16.30
CA ARG A 152 46.51 -11.97 -17.05
C ARG A 152 46.64 -13.42 -16.62
N THR A 153 46.50 -13.70 -15.33
CA THR A 153 46.67 -15.02 -14.71
C THR A 153 45.79 -16.12 -15.32
N ASN A 154 44.57 -15.78 -15.77
CA ASN A 154 43.60 -16.70 -16.36
C ASN A 154 43.09 -16.24 -17.74
N ASN A 155 43.66 -15.16 -18.30
CA ASN A 155 43.31 -14.59 -19.61
C ASN A 155 41.85 -14.06 -19.73
N VAL A 156 41.11 -13.88 -18.63
CA VAL A 156 39.68 -13.51 -18.65
C VAL A 156 39.46 -11.99 -18.66
N ALA A 157 38.56 -11.51 -19.52
CA ALA A 157 38.13 -10.11 -19.56
C ALA A 157 36.86 -9.89 -18.70
N LYS A 158 36.82 -8.80 -17.93
CA LYS A 158 35.67 -8.36 -17.12
C LYS A 158 35.43 -6.87 -17.28
N ILE A 159 34.18 -6.45 -17.07
CA ILE A 159 33.84 -5.06 -16.76
C ILE A 159 33.57 -5.01 -15.26
N LEU A 160 34.23 -4.10 -14.55
CA LEU A 160 34.06 -3.88 -13.12
C LEU A 160 33.31 -2.56 -12.89
N VAL A 161 32.27 -2.60 -12.05
CA VAL A 161 31.39 -1.47 -11.74
C VAL A 161 31.59 -1.00 -10.29
N PRO A 162 31.38 0.30 -9.97
CA PRO A 162 31.43 0.81 -8.60
C PRO A 162 30.34 0.14 -7.75
N SER A 163 30.71 -0.90 -7.01
CA SER A 163 29.73 -1.89 -6.55
C SER A 163 28.78 -1.39 -5.47
N ARG A 164 29.26 -0.53 -4.58
CA ARG A 164 28.42 0.20 -3.61
C ARG A 164 27.30 0.96 -4.32
N PHE A 165 27.64 1.75 -5.32
CA PHE A 165 26.68 2.57 -6.07
C PHE A 165 25.58 1.69 -6.72
N VAL A 166 25.97 0.57 -7.32
CA VAL A 166 25.01 -0.37 -7.93
C VAL A 166 24.13 -1.03 -6.86
N ALA A 167 24.71 -1.56 -5.78
CA ALA A 167 23.97 -2.22 -4.72
C ALA A 167 22.96 -1.29 -4.02
N GLU A 168 23.41 -0.10 -3.59
CA GLU A 168 22.58 0.85 -2.84
C GLU A 168 21.46 1.44 -3.71
N ASN A 169 21.69 1.71 -5.01
CA ASN A 169 20.61 2.15 -5.90
C ASN A 169 19.60 1.02 -6.22
N LEU A 170 20.03 -0.24 -6.28
CA LEU A 170 19.11 -1.40 -6.41
C LEU A 170 18.45 -1.81 -5.07
N GLY A 171 18.54 -0.98 -4.03
CA GLY A 171 17.87 -1.18 -2.73
C GLY A 171 18.56 -2.14 -1.75
N TYR A 172 19.81 -2.54 -2.01
CA TYR A 172 20.59 -3.39 -1.10
C TYR A 172 21.42 -2.55 -0.12
N LYS A 173 21.45 -2.96 1.15
CA LYS A 173 22.41 -2.45 2.13
C LYS A 173 23.82 -2.97 1.77
N TYR A 174 24.81 -2.09 1.81
CA TYR A 174 26.20 -2.42 1.43
C TYR A 174 27.16 -2.17 2.60
N THR A 175 27.71 -3.26 3.15
CA THR A 175 28.66 -3.25 4.27
C THR A 175 30.07 -3.62 3.78
N TRP A 176 31.11 -2.96 4.30
CA TRP A 176 32.51 -3.19 3.93
C TRP A 176 33.37 -3.58 5.12
N TYR A 177 33.87 -4.82 5.12
CA TYR A 177 34.74 -5.37 6.14
C TYR A 177 36.21 -5.23 5.70
N SER A 178 36.80 -4.09 6.05
CA SER A 178 38.17 -3.72 5.69
C SER A 178 39.25 -4.70 6.19
N GLY A 179 39.00 -5.39 7.32
CA GLY A 179 39.90 -6.40 7.87
C GLY A 179 40.03 -7.64 6.97
N THR A 180 38.91 -8.21 6.53
CA THR A 180 38.87 -9.42 5.69
C THR A 180 38.93 -9.14 4.19
N SER A 181 38.86 -7.86 3.79
CA SER A 181 38.69 -7.42 2.40
C SER A 181 37.37 -7.89 1.76
N THR A 182 36.31 -7.99 2.57
CA THR A 182 35.00 -8.52 2.17
C THR A 182 33.94 -7.43 2.06
N VAL A 183 33.26 -7.37 0.92
CA VAL A 183 31.97 -6.70 0.76
C VAL A 183 30.86 -7.66 1.20
N GLU A 184 29.90 -7.18 1.97
CA GLU A 184 28.67 -7.90 2.30
C GLU A 184 27.50 -7.09 1.72
N ILE A 185 26.76 -7.71 0.80
CA ILE A 185 25.55 -7.14 0.19
C ILE A 185 24.35 -7.77 0.90
N GLU A 186 23.63 -6.96 1.65
CA GLU A 186 22.51 -7.38 2.49
C GLU A 186 21.21 -6.90 1.82
N GLY A 187 20.43 -7.82 1.28
CA GLY A 187 19.06 -7.54 0.85
C GLY A 187 18.06 -7.84 1.96
N SER A 188 16.77 -7.84 1.65
CA SER A 188 15.87 -8.74 2.38
C SER A 188 16.38 -10.17 2.23
N SER A 189 16.35 -10.96 3.30
CA SER A 189 16.64 -12.41 3.27
C SER A 189 15.50 -13.24 2.67
N LEU A 190 14.64 -12.58 1.88
CA LEU A 190 13.43 -13.11 1.28
C LEU A 190 13.04 -12.21 0.12
N TRP A 191 13.64 -12.44 -1.06
CA TRP A 191 13.22 -11.78 -2.29
C TRP A 191 12.04 -12.52 -2.89
N LEU A 192 10.93 -11.82 -3.06
CA LEU A 192 9.66 -12.38 -3.47
C LEU A 192 9.22 -11.82 -4.83
N SER A 193 8.37 -12.57 -5.52
CA SER A 193 7.35 -11.97 -6.37
C SER A 193 6.01 -12.67 -6.16
N TYR A 194 4.92 -11.91 -6.28
CA TYR A 194 3.56 -12.43 -6.17
C TYR A 194 2.97 -12.64 -7.56
N ASN A 195 2.33 -13.80 -7.77
CA ASN A 195 1.58 -14.18 -8.97
C ASN A 195 2.34 -14.05 -10.30
N GLY A 196 3.68 -14.04 -10.26
CA GLY A 196 4.55 -13.87 -11.42
C GLY A 196 4.91 -12.43 -11.79
N GLY A 197 4.52 -11.43 -10.98
CA GLY A 197 4.88 -10.03 -11.16
C GLY A 197 6.34 -9.70 -10.81
N SER A 198 6.64 -8.40 -10.69
CA SER A 198 7.97 -7.87 -10.37
C SER A 198 8.59 -8.50 -9.11
N LYS A 199 9.91 -8.71 -9.15
CA LYS A 199 10.72 -9.16 -8.03
C LYS A 199 11.00 -7.99 -7.08
N PHE A 200 10.70 -8.16 -5.80
CA PHE A 200 10.85 -7.15 -4.75
C PHE A 200 11.44 -7.73 -3.46
N ALA A 201 11.96 -6.85 -2.61
CA ALA A 201 12.49 -7.19 -1.30
C ALA A 201 11.33 -7.26 -0.28
N TYR A 202 11.06 -8.43 0.32
CA TYR A 202 10.01 -8.51 1.34
C TYR A 202 10.50 -7.89 2.65
N THR A 203 9.84 -6.82 3.08
CA THR A 203 10.16 -6.03 4.30
C THR A 203 9.18 -6.28 5.45
N GLY A 204 8.11 -7.05 5.22
CA GLY A 204 7.13 -7.39 6.24
C GLY A 204 7.65 -8.39 7.28
N SER A 205 6.85 -8.62 8.32
CA SER A 205 7.18 -9.64 9.34
C SER A 205 6.81 -11.04 8.86
N THR A 206 7.71 -11.99 9.10
CA THR A 206 7.45 -13.43 8.98
C THR A 206 6.77 -13.97 10.23
N ALA A 207 6.10 -15.11 10.09
CA ALA A 207 5.36 -15.79 11.15
C ALA A 207 5.67 -17.29 11.21
N GLN A 208 5.39 -17.91 12.36
CA GLN A 208 5.40 -19.37 12.53
C GLN A 208 3.96 -19.94 12.49
N THR A 209 3.85 -21.27 12.48
CA THR A 209 2.57 -21.99 12.67
C THR A 209 2.78 -23.09 13.68
N SER A 210 1.80 -23.32 14.54
CA SER A 210 1.67 -24.55 15.33
C SER A 210 0.34 -25.22 15.07
N ILE A 211 0.29 -26.54 15.26
CA ILE A 211 -0.92 -27.36 15.21
C ILE A 211 -0.94 -28.17 16.50
N ASP A 212 -1.98 -28.04 17.32
CA ASP A 212 -2.12 -28.70 18.63
C ASP A 212 -0.85 -28.57 19.50
N GLY A 213 -0.31 -27.35 19.54
CA GLY A 213 0.91 -27.00 20.29
C GLY A 213 2.24 -27.39 19.62
N ARG A 214 2.23 -28.09 18.48
CA ARG A 214 3.45 -28.54 17.77
C ARG A 214 3.82 -27.59 16.64
N VAL A 215 5.02 -27.02 16.68
CA VAL A 215 5.50 -26.04 15.69
C VAL A 215 5.80 -26.71 14.33
N VAL A 216 5.24 -26.14 13.26
CA VAL A 216 5.40 -26.61 11.87
C VAL A 216 6.67 -26.01 11.26
N GLY A 217 7.65 -26.86 10.96
CA GLY A 217 8.91 -26.43 10.31
C GLY A 217 8.68 -25.88 8.89
N HIS A 218 8.95 -24.58 8.70
CA HIS A 218 8.66 -23.81 7.49
C HIS A 218 9.66 -24.03 6.33
N GLY A 219 10.93 -24.33 6.62
CA GLY A 219 11.96 -24.57 5.60
C GLY A 219 12.28 -23.33 4.75
N ASN A 220 12.58 -23.50 3.46
CA ASN A 220 13.05 -22.43 2.57
C ASN A 220 11.98 -21.36 2.20
N MET A 221 10.80 -21.38 2.81
CA MET A 221 9.79 -20.33 2.66
C MET A 221 9.04 -20.17 3.98
N PRO A 222 9.24 -19.06 4.72
CA PRO A 222 8.48 -18.77 5.92
C PRO A 222 7.02 -18.40 5.59
N ASN A 223 6.16 -18.38 6.60
CA ASN A 223 4.87 -17.69 6.45
C ASN A 223 5.13 -16.18 6.42
N ILE A 224 4.33 -15.45 5.65
CA ILE A 224 4.47 -14.00 5.44
C ILE A 224 3.17 -13.31 5.76
N ILE A 225 3.23 -12.10 6.31
CA ILE A 225 2.04 -11.27 6.55
C ILE A 225 1.81 -10.36 5.33
N VAL A 226 0.59 -10.35 4.81
CA VAL A 226 0.12 -9.46 3.73
C VAL A 226 -1.28 -8.96 4.11
N ASN A 227 -1.52 -7.65 4.04
CA ASN A 227 -2.77 -7.00 4.47
C ASN A 227 -3.28 -7.52 5.84
N ASN A 228 -2.38 -7.46 6.84
CA ASN A 228 -2.54 -7.97 8.21
C ASN A 228 -2.92 -9.47 8.34
N THR A 229 -2.90 -10.24 7.24
CA THR A 229 -3.28 -11.65 7.19
C THR A 229 -2.04 -12.52 7.05
N THR A 230 -1.90 -13.56 7.88
CA THR A 230 -0.78 -14.51 7.77
C THR A 230 -1.03 -15.48 6.60
N MET A 231 -0.29 -15.30 5.52
CA MET A 231 -0.27 -16.21 4.38
C MET A 231 0.66 -17.38 4.68
N VAL A 232 0.11 -18.59 4.65
CA VAL A 232 0.80 -19.84 5.00
C VAL A 232 0.94 -20.76 3.79
N ARG A 233 1.97 -21.62 3.79
CA ARG A 233 2.21 -22.59 2.72
C ARG A 233 1.13 -23.67 2.69
N ALA A 234 0.22 -23.64 1.72
CA ALA A 234 -0.95 -24.52 1.64
C ALA A 234 -0.66 -26.00 1.90
N LYS A 235 0.16 -26.64 1.05
CA LYS A 235 0.56 -28.04 1.22
C LYS A 235 1.30 -28.29 2.54
N ARG A 236 2.21 -27.37 2.94
CA ARG A 236 3.12 -27.61 4.08
C ARG A 236 2.44 -27.48 5.44
N VAL A 237 1.35 -26.72 5.54
CA VAL A 237 0.57 -26.58 6.79
C VAL A 237 -0.58 -27.56 6.84
N PHE A 238 -1.32 -27.77 5.74
CA PHE A 238 -2.57 -28.54 5.77
C PHE A 238 -2.47 -29.98 5.25
N ALA A 239 -1.43 -30.33 4.48
CA ALA A 239 -1.27 -31.67 3.89
C ALA A 239 -0.03 -32.44 4.39
N ASP A 240 1.10 -31.75 4.61
CA ASP A 240 2.35 -32.35 5.10
C ASP A 240 2.42 -32.44 6.64
N THR A 241 1.26 -32.49 7.32
CA THR A 241 1.09 -32.40 8.78
C THR A 241 0.00 -33.36 9.27
N GLU A 242 -0.23 -33.37 10.59
CA GLU A 242 -1.28 -34.15 11.25
C GLU A 242 -2.72 -33.74 10.84
N ILE A 243 -2.90 -32.64 10.10
CA ILE A 243 -4.17 -32.27 9.44
C ILE A 243 -4.52 -33.21 8.29
N GLY A 244 -3.51 -33.76 7.60
CA GLY A 244 -3.67 -34.85 6.62
C GLY A 244 -4.55 -34.55 5.40
N ALA A 245 -4.84 -33.28 5.09
CA ALA A 245 -5.69 -32.95 3.94
C ALA A 245 -4.98 -33.32 2.62
N THR A 246 -5.73 -33.87 1.67
CA THR A 246 -5.25 -34.03 0.30
C THR A 246 -5.00 -32.65 -0.32
N TYR A 247 -3.96 -32.51 -1.14
CA TYR A 247 -3.58 -31.25 -1.79
C TYR A 247 -3.41 -31.46 -3.29
N SER A 248 -4.00 -30.57 -4.10
CA SER A 248 -3.68 -30.43 -5.51
C SER A 248 -3.55 -28.95 -5.91
N TYR A 249 -2.83 -28.70 -7.00
CA TYR A 249 -2.77 -27.38 -7.63
C TYR A 249 -2.79 -27.52 -9.16
N ASN A 250 -3.81 -26.95 -9.78
CA ASN A 250 -3.98 -26.92 -11.22
C ASN A 250 -3.36 -25.64 -11.79
N LYS A 251 -2.26 -25.78 -12.54
CA LYS A 251 -1.53 -24.65 -13.13
C LYS A 251 -2.29 -23.93 -14.24
N LYS A 252 -3.20 -24.60 -14.96
CA LYS A 252 -3.96 -24.02 -16.08
C LYS A 252 -5.05 -23.09 -15.53
N ASP A 253 -5.89 -23.64 -14.68
CA ASP A 253 -7.08 -22.97 -14.16
C ASP A 253 -6.78 -22.18 -12.86
N LYS A 254 -5.50 -22.22 -12.42
CA LYS A 254 -4.93 -21.53 -11.25
C LYS A 254 -5.63 -21.84 -9.91
N THR A 255 -6.24 -23.01 -9.79
CA THR A 255 -6.92 -23.45 -8.57
C THR A 255 -6.00 -24.28 -7.67
N VAL A 256 -6.02 -24.01 -6.36
CA VAL A 256 -5.51 -24.90 -5.32
C VAL A 256 -6.68 -25.58 -4.64
N THR A 257 -6.60 -26.89 -4.42
CA THR A 257 -7.62 -27.65 -3.69
C THR A 257 -7.00 -28.31 -2.46
N LEU A 258 -7.65 -28.14 -1.32
CA LEU A 258 -7.36 -28.84 -0.06
C LEU A 258 -8.61 -29.60 0.38
N SER A 259 -8.55 -30.93 0.51
CA SER A 259 -9.72 -31.73 0.87
C SER A 259 -9.41 -32.76 1.96
N THR A 260 -10.19 -32.75 3.04
CA THR A 260 -10.25 -33.80 4.07
C THR A 260 -11.29 -34.85 3.65
N LYS A 261 -11.70 -35.74 4.57
CA LYS A 261 -12.75 -36.74 4.32
C LYS A 261 -14.13 -36.11 4.05
N ASP A 262 -14.46 -35.04 4.77
CA ASP A 262 -15.82 -34.47 4.83
C ASP A 262 -15.85 -33.02 4.30
N THR A 263 -14.74 -32.53 3.74
CA THR A 263 -14.57 -31.14 3.29
C THR A 263 -13.65 -31.05 2.07
N SER A 264 -13.99 -30.20 1.10
CA SER A 264 -13.17 -29.86 -0.06
C SER A 264 -13.18 -28.36 -0.30
N LEU A 265 -12.04 -27.70 -0.09
CA LEU A 265 -11.84 -26.27 -0.27
C LEU A 265 -11.03 -26.00 -1.54
N VAL A 266 -11.66 -25.42 -2.56
CA VAL A 266 -11.01 -24.96 -3.80
C VAL A 266 -10.82 -23.45 -3.72
N MET A 267 -9.64 -22.93 -4.06
CA MET A 267 -9.35 -21.49 -4.01
C MET A 267 -8.58 -21.08 -5.27
N THR A 268 -8.93 -19.95 -5.90
CA THR A 268 -8.31 -19.50 -7.17
C THR A 268 -7.26 -18.42 -6.91
N ILE A 269 -6.06 -18.58 -7.47
CA ILE A 269 -4.96 -17.61 -7.30
C ILE A 269 -5.37 -16.23 -7.80
N GLY A 270 -5.38 -15.25 -6.90
CA GLY A 270 -5.81 -13.86 -7.19
C GLY A 270 -7.31 -13.58 -7.05
N SER A 271 -8.13 -14.57 -6.65
CA SER A 271 -9.55 -14.37 -6.31
C SER A 271 -9.75 -14.37 -4.79
N THR A 272 -10.56 -13.45 -4.26
CA THR A 272 -11.03 -13.53 -2.86
C THR A 272 -12.10 -14.61 -2.67
N THR A 273 -12.79 -15.02 -3.75
CA THR A 273 -13.72 -16.14 -3.75
C THR A 273 -12.99 -17.49 -3.71
N ALA A 274 -13.29 -18.27 -2.69
CA ALA A 274 -13.03 -19.71 -2.62
C ALA A 274 -14.36 -20.48 -2.70
N TYR A 275 -14.28 -21.81 -2.80
CA TYR A 275 -15.44 -22.71 -2.84
C TYR A 275 -15.25 -23.84 -1.82
N LEU A 276 -16.13 -23.92 -0.82
CA LEU A 276 -16.12 -24.93 0.24
C LEU A 276 -17.28 -25.91 0.03
N ASN A 277 -16.94 -27.18 -0.22
CA ASN A 277 -17.88 -28.21 -0.69
C ASN A 277 -18.70 -27.77 -1.92
N GLY A 278 -18.09 -26.94 -2.78
CA GLY A 278 -18.71 -26.35 -3.97
C GLY A 278 -19.41 -25.00 -3.74
N ASN A 279 -19.64 -24.57 -2.50
CA ASN A 279 -20.33 -23.32 -2.19
C ASN A 279 -19.34 -22.15 -2.12
N PRO A 280 -19.59 -21.01 -2.80
CA PRO A 280 -18.69 -19.86 -2.75
C PRO A 280 -18.61 -19.25 -1.35
N ILE A 281 -17.40 -18.89 -0.91
CA ILE A 281 -17.10 -18.21 0.35
C ILE A 281 -15.94 -17.22 0.17
N GLU A 282 -16.06 -16.02 0.74
CA GLU A 282 -15.09 -14.93 0.56
C GLU A 282 -13.94 -14.92 1.58
N MET A 283 -12.76 -14.52 1.09
CA MET A 283 -11.53 -14.33 1.85
C MET A 283 -11.18 -12.84 1.90
N SER A 284 -10.68 -12.35 3.05
CA SER A 284 -10.13 -10.99 3.17
C SER A 284 -8.90 -10.73 2.27
N ILE A 285 -8.26 -11.78 1.76
CA ILE A 285 -7.16 -11.72 0.81
C ILE A 285 -7.14 -13.00 -0.04
N ALA A 286 -6.85 -12.85 -1.33
CA ALA A 286 -6.72 -13.98 -2.25
C ALA A 286 -5.51 -14.87 -1.94
N PRO A 287 -5.56 -16.19 -2.23
CA PRO A 287 -4.38 -17.03 -2.26
C PRO A 287 -3.47 -16.60 -3.41
N MET A 288 -2.17 -16.83 -3.25
CA MET A 288 -1.15 -16.29 -4.15
C MET A 288 -0.01 -17.27 -4.39
N ILE A 289 0.54 -17.24 -5.59
CA ILE A 289 1.82 -17.90 -5.90
C ILE A 289 2.91 -16.94 -5.44
N VAL A 290 3.72 -17.36 -4.49
CA VAL A 290 4.86 -16.60 -4.00
C VAL A 290 6.14 -17.30 -4.43
N THR A 291 6.89 -16.65 -5.31
CA THR A 291 8.22 -17.11 -5.73
C THR A 291 9.24 -16.65 -4.70
N ASN A 292 9.87 -17.54 -3.94
CA ASN A 292 11.10 -17.18 -3.25
C ASN A 292 12.27 -17.30 -4.23
N HIS A 293 12.83 -16.17 -4.63
CA HIS A 293 13.91 -16.08 -5.62
C HIS A 293 15.24 -16.62 -5.08
N GLU A 294 15.46 -16.61 -3.76
CA GLU A 294 16.66 -17.22 -3.15
C GLU A 294 16.58 -18.75 -3.12
N ALA A 295 15.36 -19.29 -2.96
CA ALA A 295 15.09 -20.73 -3.05
C ALA A 295 14.82 -21.21 -4.48
N LYS A 296 14.75 -20.29 -5.45
CA LYS A 296 14.34 -20.50 -6.86
C LYS A 296 13.09 -21.40 -7.00
N THR A 297 12.14 -21.22 -6.08
CA THR A 297 10.97 -22.11 -5.92
C THR A 297 9.69 -21.29 -5.73
N ASN A 298 8.62 -21.73 -6.37
CA ASN A 298 7.28 -21.14 -6.25
C ASN A 298 6.46 -21.90 -5.20
N TYR A 299 5.79 -21.16 -4.32
CA TYR A 299 4.96 -21.71 -3.25
C TYR A 299 3.53 -21.19 -3.40
N VAL A 300 2.55 -22.09 -3.27
CA VAL A 300 1.15 -21.70 -3.12
C VAL A 300 0.93 -21.29 -1.66
N MET A 301 0.62 -20.02 -1.45
CA MET A 301 0.34 -19.43 -0.14
C MET A 301 -1.15 -19.11 -0.04
N VAL A 302 -1.77 -19.47 1.08
CA VAL A 302 -3.21 -19.33 1.34
C VAL A 302 -3.43 -18.61 2.68
N PRO A 303 -4.59 -17.96 2.92
CA PRO A 303 -4.82 -17.20 4.14
C PRO A 303 -5.02 -18.17 5.32
N GLY A 304 -4.07 -18.20 6.26
CA GLY A 304 -3.97 -19.28 7.25
C GLY A 304 -5.18 -19.43 8.17
N SER A 305 -5.77 -18.32 8.61
CA SER A 305 -6.97 -18.28 9.45
C SER A 305 -8.22 -18.81 8.75
N PHE A 306 -8.42 -18.40 7.51
CA PHE A 306 -9.52 -18.82 6.66
C PHE A 306 -9.41 -20.31 6.31
N THR A 307 -8.25 -20.74 5.80
CA THR A 307 -8.03 -22.14 5.40
C THR A 307 -8.13 -23.09 6.59
N ALA A 308 -7.63 -22.72 7.77
CA ALA A 308 -7.81 -23.50 8.99
C ALA A 308 -9.29 -23.65 9.39
N SER A 309 -10.00 -22.52 9.48
CA SER A 309 -11.44 -22.48 9.81
C SER A 309 -12.28 -23.35 8.88
N CYS A 310 -12.02 -23.26 7.57
CA CYS A 310 -12.71 -24.02 6.53
C CYS A 310 -12.46 -25.53 6.65
N LEU A 311 -11.24 -25.95 7.02
CA LEU A 311 -10.88 -27.36 7.17
C LEU A 311 -11.19 -27.92 8.56
N GLY A 312 -11.97 -27.21 9.38
CA GLY A 312 -12.50 -27.69 10.67
C GLY A 312 -11.63 -27.40 11.89
N TYR A 313 -10.59 -26.57 11.76
CA TYR A 313 -9.70 -26.18 12.86
C TYR A 313 -10.08 -24.81 13.43
N ASP A 314 -9.88 -24.63 14.73
CA ASP A 314 -9.86 -23.28 15.32
C ASP A 314 -8.50 -22.61 15.06
N TYR A 315 -8.53 -21.29 14.92
CA TYR A 315 -7.35 -20.47 14.64
C TYR A 315 -7.23 -19.33 15.63
N LYS A 316 -6.02 -19.15 16.18
CA LYS A 316 -5.64 -17.99 17.00
C LYS A 316 -4.36 -17.37 16.45
N TRP A 317 -4.28 -16.04 16.49
CA TRP A 317 -3.03 -15.32 16.27
C TRP A 317 -2.40 -14.99 17.62
N ASN A 318 -1.17 -15.44 17.82
CA ASN A 318 -0.34 -15.05 18.95
C ASN A 318 0.65 -13.97 18.48
N GLN A 319 0.46 -12.76 19.00
CA GLN A 319 1.21 -11.57 18.59
C GLN A 319 2.62 -11.50 19.21
N GLU A 320 2.83 -12.11 20.38
CA GLU A 320 4.13 -12.10 21.06
C GLU A 320 5.10 -13.07 20.37
N ASP A 321 4.67 -14.32 20.17
CA ASP A 321 5.45 -15.36 19.47
C ASP A 321 5.37 -15.28 17.94
N ARG A 322 4.52 -14.39 17.41
CA ARG A 322 4.21 -14.22 15.97
C ARG A 322 3.80 -15.54 15.32
N MET A 323 2.85 -16.23 15.94
CA MET A 323 2.47 -17.60 15.60
C MET A 323 0.99 -17.71 15.24
N SER A 324 0.72 -18.36 14.10
CA SER A 324 -0.59 -18.93 13.79
C SER A 324 -0.77 -20.23 14.58
N GLU A 325 -1.58 -20.19 15.63
CA GLU A 325 -1.93 -21.34 16.45
C GLU A 325 -3.20 -22.00 15.89
N LEU A 326 -3.08 -23.23 15.40
CA LEU A 326 -4.22 -24.04 14.93
C LEU A 326 -4.53 -25.11 15.97
N THR A 327 -5.82 -25.30 16.28
CA THR A 327 -6.27 -26.30 17.26
C THR A 327 -7.34 -27.20 16.66
N SER A 328 -7.24 -28.52 16.86
CA SER A 328 -8.26 -29.46 16.41
C SER A 328 -9.54 -29.34 17.24
N ARG A 329 -10.70 -29.30 16.57
CA ARG A 329 -12.01 -29.26 17.24
C ARG A 329 -12.36 -30.65 17.77
N PRO A 330 -12.86 -30.78 19.02
CA PRO A 330 -13.34 -32.06 19.53
C PRO A 330 -14.57 -32.52 18.74
N LEU A 331 -14.54 -33.76 18.25
CA LEU A 331 -15.64 -34.35 17.48
C LEU A 331 -16.88 -34.55 18.38
N ASN A 332 -17.95 -33.83 18.07
CA ASN A 332 -19.26 -34.04 18.67
C ASN A 332 -20.04 -35.08 17.83
N PRO A 333 -20.50 -36.22 18.39
CA PRO A 333 -21.01 -37.34 17.59
C PRO A 333 -22.34 -37.05 16.89
N SER A 334 -22.53 -37.70 15.74
CA SER A 334 -23.62 -37.44 14.80
C SER A 334 -25.03 -37.75 15.34
N SER A 335 -26.04 -37.11 14.73
CA SER A 335 -27.46 -37.40 14.92
C SER A 335 -27.85 -38.79 14.41
N GLY A 336 -27.60 -39.81 15.25
CA GLY A 336 -28.02 -41.19 15.00
C GLY A 336 -29.54 -41.36 15.06
N ASN A 337 -30.11 -41.93 14.00
CA ASN A 337 -31.54 -42.22 13.91
C ASN A 337 -31.97 -43.26 14.96
N LYS A 338 -33.07 -43.02 15.68
CA LYS A 338 -33.62 -43.98 16.65
C LYS A 338 -34.57 -44.97 15.97
N ASN A 339 -34.21 -46.24 16.01
CA ASN A 339 -35.15 -47.36 16.02
C ASN A 339 -34.58 -48.47 16.93
N ASN A 340 -35.46 -49.41 17.29
CA ASN A 340 -35.20 -50.50 18.26
C ASN A 340 -34.00 -51.39 17.81
N ASP A 341 -33.29 -52.12 18.66
CA ASP A 341 -33.85 -53.13 19.59
C ASP A 341 -33.03 -53.50 20.84
N SER A 342 -33.76 -54.09 21.80
CA SER A 342 -33.41 -55.02 22.89
C SER A 342 -32.00 -55.13 23.51
N ASN A 343 -31.97 -55.18 24.86
CA ASN A 343 -31.01 -55.90 25.74
C ASN A 343 -29.51 -55.49 25.71
N SER A 344 -28.76 -55.44 26.81
CA SER A 344 -29.02 -55.78 28.23
C SER A 344 -27.96 -55.10 29.15
N ASN A 345 -28.12 -55.25 30.47
CA ASN A 345 -27.13 -55.34 31.56
C ASN A 345 -25.68 -54.77 31.39
N ASP A 346 -25.04 -54.13 32.37
CA ASP A 346 -25.34 -54.09 33.81
C ASP A 346 -24.73 -52.89 34.57
N ASN A 347 -25.25 -52.68 35.80
CA ASN A 347 -24.70 -51.95 36.96
C ASN A 347 -23.32 -51.26 36.87
N SER A 348 -23.23 -49.93 36.98
CA SER A 348 -23.03 -49.19 38.27
C SER A 348 -21.62 -48.52 38.35
N ASN A 349 -21.28 -47.57 39.24
CA ASN A 349 -22.02 -47.02 40.39
C ASN A 349 -21.58 -45.57 40.77
N HIS A 350 -22.57 -44.71 41.07
CA HIS A 350 -22.63 -43.63 42.10
C HIS A 350 -21.54 -42.56 42.38
N VAL A 351 -22.05 -41.41 42.87
CA VAL A 351 -21.40 -40.35 43.73
C VAL A 351 -20.49 -39.33 43.00
N ASN A 352 -20.67 -37.99 43.13
CA ASN A 352 -21.77 -37.20 43.73
C ASN A 352 -21.81 -35.70 43.28
N LYS A 353 -22.89 -35.01 43.69
CA LYS A 353 -23.03 -33.56 43.97
C LYS A 353 -23.70 -33.43 45.38
N PRO A 354 -24.18 -32.29 45.93
CA PRO A 354 -24.25 -30.89 45.46
C PRO A 354 -23.49 -29.95 46.45
N ASP A 355 -23.74 -28.66 46.78
CA ASP A 355 -24.63 -27.53 46.38
C ASP A 355 -24.08 -26.23 47.06
N THR A 356 -24.55 -24.96 46.95
CA THR A 356 -25.56 -24.17 46.16
C THR A 356 -24.80 -22.88 45.68
N LYS A 357 -25.26 -21.61 45.49
CA LYS A 357 -26.55 -20.87 45.46
C LYS A 357 -26.46 -19.55 44.67
N GLU A 358 -27.59 -18.87 44.50
CA GLU A 358 -27.79 -17.48 44.01
C GLU A 358 -27.49 -16.40 45.10
N ASP A 359 -27.56 -15.06 44.89
CA ASP A 359 -28.34 -14.31 43.89
C ASP A 359 -27.94 -12.82 43.61
N ASN A 360 -28.36 -12.32 42.43
CA ASN A 360 -28.73 -10.95 42.02
C ASN A 360 -27.87 -9.69 42.34
N LYS A 361 -27.28 -9.07 41.29
CA LYS A 361 -27.68 -7.73 40.75
C LYS A 361 -26.95 -7.30 39.46
N THR A 362 -27.61 -6.45 38.66
CA THR A 362 -27.24 -5.97 37.31
C THR A 362 -26.42 -4.65 37.29
N PRO A 363 -25.82 -4.25 36.14
CA PRO A 363 -24.80 -3.18 36.05
C PRO A 363 -25.36 -1.77 35.80
N VAL A 364 -24.48 -0.77 35.90
CA VAL A 364 -24.65 0.61 35.40
C VAL A 364 -23.30 1.12 34.85
N GLU A 365 -23.26 1.51 33.58
CA GLU A 365 -22.19 2.34 32.98
C GLU A 365 -22.52 3.84 33.09
N PRO A 366 -21.55 4.71 32.81
CA PRO A 366 -21.72 5.69 31.72
C PRO A 366 -20.52 5.67 30.74
N GLU A 367 -20.66 5.81 29.41
CA GLU A 367 -21.25 6.92 28.61
C GLU A 367 -20.58 8.30 28.88
N LEU A 368 -20.35 9.25 27.95
CA LEU A 368 -20.42 9.40 26.47
C LEU A 368 -19.46 10.60 26.12
N GLY A 369 -19.15 11.01 24.88
CA GLY A 369 -19.54 10.60 23.52
C GLY A 369 -18.33 10.74 22.54
N ASP A 370 -18.44 11.10 21.26
CA ASP A 370 -19.60 11.53 20.45
C ASP A 370 -19.66 10.76 19.11
N ASN A 371 -20.83 10.77 18.46
CA ASN A 371 -21.14 9.94 17.28
C ASN A 371 -20.98 10.67 15.94
N SER A 372 -20.51 9.95 14.93
CA SER A 372 -21.11 10.01 13.58
C SER A 372 -21.76 8.65 13.31
N ILE A 373 -23.07 8.62 12.98
CA ILE A 373 -23.81 7.37 12.79
C ILE A 373 -23.57 6.86 11.37
N ALA A 374 -22.50 6.10 11.19
CA ALA A 374 -22.30 5.28 9.99
C ALA A 374 -23.28 4.09 10.00
N TRP A 375 -23.83 3.76 8.83
CA TRP A 375 -24.64 2.53 8.66
C TRP A 375 -23.80 1.29 8.99
N GLU A 376 -24.24 0.49 9.95
CA GLU A 376 -23.48 -0.68 10.38
C GLU A 376 -23.22 -1.67 9.25
N LYS A 377 -21.98 -2.18 9.18
CA LYS A 377 -21.59 -3.27 8.27
C LYS A 377 -22.22 -4.58 8.71
N GLY A 378 -23.48 -4.76 8.30
CA GLY A 378 -24.26 -5.96 8.56
C GLY A 378 -23.67 -7.23 7.97
N LYS A 379 -24.18 -8.35 8.46
CA LYS A 379 -23.94 -9.67 7.88
C LYS A 379 -24.67 -9.73 6.53
N ILE A 380 -23.92 -9.75 5.44
CA ILE A 380 -24.46 -10.17 4.13
C ILE A 380 -24.90 -11.63 4.25
N LEU A 381 -26.13 -11.91 3.82
CA LEU A 381 -26.75 -13.23 3.84
C LEU A 381 -26.65 -13.88 2.45
N HIS A 382 -26.88 -13.11 1.40
CA HIS A 382 -26.73 -13.53 0.01
C HIS A 382 -26.19 -12.37 -0.84
N GLN A 383 -25.39 -12.70 -1.86
CA GLN A 383 -24.85 -11.74 -2.82
C GLN A 383 -24.74 -12.38 -4.21
N TRP A 384 -25.02 -11.59 -5.23
CA TRP A 384 -24.98 -11.94 -6.64
C TRP A 384 -24.20 -10.87 -7.39
N LEU A 385 -23.33 -11.28 -8.32
CA LEU A 385 -22.41 -10.42 -9.06
C LEU A 385 -22.49 -10.76 -10.55
N SER A 386 -22.50 -9.73 -11.41
CA SER A 386 -22.66 -9.91 -12.86
C SER A 386 -21.41 -10.48 -13.51
N ASN A 387 -21.59 -11.42 -14.43
CA ASN A 387 -20.50 -11.88 -15.28
C ASN A 387 -20.17 -10.81 -16.34
N GLU A 388 -19.06 -10.10 -16.16
CA GLU A 388 -18.66 -8.98 -17.02
C GLU A 388 -18.49 -9.34 -18.50
N VAL A 389 -18.35 -10.64 -18.85
CA VAL A 389 -18.22 -11.10 -20.24
C VAL A 389 -19.49 -10.88 -21.06
N PHE A 390 -20.66 -10.81 -20.42
CA PHE A 390 -21.96 -10.69 -21.08
C PHE A 390 -22.58 -9.28 -21.02
N ILE A 391 -21.94 -8.34 -20.32
CA ILE A 391 -22.47 -6.97 -20.10
C ILE A 391 -21.59 -5.96 -20.84
N GLY A 392 -22.17 -5.37 -21.89
CA GLY A 392 -21.51 -4.41 -22.76
C GLY A 392 -21.30 -3.06 -22.08
N LYS A 393 -20.04 -2.63 -22.00
CA LYS A 393 -19.63 -1.33 -21.47
C LYS A 393 -19.22 -0.42 -22.64
N GLY A 394 -19.89 0.73 -22.80
CA GLY A 394 -19.69 1.62 -23.94
C GLY A 394 -18.28 2.22 -24.03
N SER A 395 -17.69 2.19 -25.23
CA SER A 395 -16.34 2.68 -25.51
C SER A 395 -16.25 4.18 -25.89
N LYS A 396 -17.36 4.91 -25.76
CA LYS A 396 -17.52 6.36 -25.98
C LYS A 396 -17.20 6.81 -27.43
N LYS A 397 -17.44 5.96 -28.42
CA LYS A 397 -17.24 6.25 -29.85
C LYS A 397 -18.40 7.04 -30.45
N GLN A 398 -18.43 8.34 -30.16
CA GLN A 398 -19.49 9.28 -30.56
C GLN A 398 -19.17 10.07 -31.85
N SER A 399 -18.08 9.73 -32.55
CA SER A 399 -17.68 10.38 -33.80
C SER A 399 -16.89 9.41 -34.66
N ILE A 400 -17.17 9.39 -35.97
CA ILE A 400 -16.46 8.58 -36.97
C ILE A 400 -16.05 9.45 -38.16
N SER A 401 -14.74 9.52 -38.38
CA SER A 401 -14.12 10.28 -39.47
C SER A 401 -14.08 9.48 -40.77
N GLY A 402 -15.13 9.57 -41.58
CA GLY A 402 -15.10 9.12 -42.97
C GLY A 402 -14.44 10.14 -43.91
N THR A 403 -13.66 9.64 -44.87
CA THR A 403 -13.13 10.44 -46.00
C THR A 403 -14.26 10.72 -47.00
N SER A 404 -14.68 11.98 -47.12
CA SER A 404 -15.73 12.33 -48.10
C SER A 404 -15.21 12.19 -49.54
N PRO A 405 -15.93 11.49 -50.43
CA PRO A 405 -15.83 11.73 -51.86
C PRO A 405 -16.23 13.19 -52.15
N GLY A 406 -15.59 13.82 -53.14
CA GLY A 406 -15.98 15.14 -53.63
C GLY A 406 -16.90 15.01 -54.84
N ASN A 407 -17.99 15.80 -54.85
CA ASN A 407 -19.04 15.89 -55.87
C ASN A 407 -19.89 14.60 -56.08
N THR A 408 -21.18 14.69 -56.40
CA THR A 408 -22.11 15.86 -56.38
C THR A 408 -23.50 15.51 -55.84
N ASP A 409 -23.81 14.22 -55.67
CA ASP A 409 -25.14 13.75 -55.28
C ASP A 409 -25.13 13.16 -53.88
N ASP A 410 -26.10 13.53 -53.06
CA ASP A 410 -26.30 12.92 -51.76
C ASP A 410 -26.80 11.48 -51.87
N GLY A 411 -26.26 10.61 -51.01
CA GLY A 411 -26.73 9.23 -50.91
C GLY A 411 -28.06 9.18 -50.19
N THR A 412 -28.59 7.98 -49.95
CA THR A 412 -29.84 7.82 -49.20
C THR A 412 -29.71 6.70 -48.19
N ILE A 413 -30.17 6.95 -46.97
CA ILE A 413 -30.44 5.91 -45.97
C ILE A 413 -31.69 5.16 -46.47
N LEU A 414 -31.46 3.96 -46.96
CA LEU A 414 -32.46 3.12 -47.62
C LEU A 414 -33.35 2.39 -46.60
N SER A 415 -32.78 1.97 -45.48
CA SER A 415 -33.49 1.31 -44.39
C SER A 415 -32.82 1.56 -43.04
N ILE A 416 -33.63 1.45 -41.98
CA ILE A 416 -33.19 1.29 -40.59
C ILE A 416 -33.68 -0.08 -40.15
N VAL A 417 -32.80 -0.88 -39.54
CA VAL A 417 -33.08 -2.25 -39.13
C VAL A 417 -32.59 -2.46 -37.70
N GLU A 418 -33.47 -2.97 -36.84
CA GLU A 418 -33.10 -3.48 -35.52
C GLU A 418 -32.46 -4.87 -35.71
N THR A 419 -31.22 -5.05 -35.26
CA THR A 419 -30.43 -6.26 -35.54
C THR A 419 -30.27 -7.12 -34.29
N SER A 420 -30.43 -8.44 -34.45
CA SER A 420 -30.21 -9.44 -33.40
C SER A 420 -28.72 -9.74 -33.13
N TYR A 421 -27.80 -8.88 -33.58
CA TYR A 421 -26.36 -9.11 -33.52
C TYR A 421 -25.69 -8.48 -32.28
N SER A 422 -26.45 -8.21 -31.21
CA SER A 422 -25.84 -7.89 -29.93
C SER A 422 -25.18 -9.12 -29.34
N GLN A 423 -23.88 -9.02 -29.03
CA GLN A 423 -23.14 -10.03 -28.27
C GLN A 423 -23.28 -9.84 -26.75
N MET A 424 -24.14 -8.91 -26.30
CA MET A 424 -24.25 -8.43 -24.92
C MET A 424 -25.72 -8.39 -24.47
N LEU A 425 -26.01 -8.83 -23.25
CA LEU A 425 -27.38 -8.92 -22.70
C LEU A 425 -28.09 -7.55 -22.60
N ASN A 426 -27.31 -6.48 -22.46
CA ASN A 426 -27.78 -5.12 -22.36
C ASN A 426 -27.71 -4.33 -23.68
N GLY A 427 -27.25 -4.92 -24.78
CA GLY A 427 -27.02 -4.23 -26.05
C GLY A 427 -28.21 -4.28 -27.01
N GLU A 428 -28.59 -3.12 -27.55
CA GLU A 428 -29.47 -2.98 -28.72
C GLU A 428 -28.68 -2.38 -29.90
N THR A 429 -28.74 -3.02 -31.07
CA THR A 429 -27.95 -2.61 -32.25
C THR A 429 -28.84 -2.25 -33.44
N PHE A 430 -28.84 -0.98 -33.82
CA PHE A 430 -29.58 -0.45 -34.97
C PHE A 430 -28.64 -0.22 -36.15
N GLN A 431 -28.96 -0.81 -37.30
CA GLN A 431 -28.24 -0.69 -38.55
C GLN A 431 -28.95 0.29 -39.49
N PHE A 432 -28.23 1.31 -39.95
CA PHE A 432 -28.69 2.28 -40.94
C PHE A 432 -28.01 1.93 -42.28
N TYR A 433 -28.73 1.38 -43.24
CA TYR A 433 -28.16 0.94 -44.52
C TYR A 433 -28.21 2.06 -45.57
N GLY A 434 -27.05 2.45 -46.10
CA GLY A 434 -26.89 3.53 -47.06
C GLY A 434 -26.80 3.05 -48.52
N SER A 435 -27.21 3.89 -49.47
CA SER A 435 -26.99 3.66 -50.91
C SER A 435 -25.55 3.91 -51.36
N LYS A 436 -24.73 4.56 -50.53
CA LYS A 436 -23.29 4.77 -50.68
C LYS A 436 -22.62 4.75 -49.30
N ALA A 437 -21.29 4.66 -49.28
CA ALA A 437 -20.50 4.65 -48.05
C ALA A 437 -20.69 5.95 -47.22
N TYR A 438 -20.85 5.80 -45.90
CA TYR A 438 -20.98 6.91 -44.97
C TYR A 438 -19.68 7.74 -44.86
N GLY A 439 -19.84 9.07 -44.87
CA GLY A 439 -18.77 10.04 -44.68
C GLY A 439 -18.50 10.35 -43.21
N LYS A 440 -18.43 11.64 -42.86
CA LYS A 440 -18.34 12.07 -41.47
C LYS A 440 -19.68 11.82 -40.76
N VAL A 441 -19.61 11.15 -39.61
CA VAL A 441 -20.74 10.97 -38.68
C VAL A 441 -20.33 11.49 -37.31
N THR A 442 -21.18 12.31 -36.68
CA THR A 442 -20.98 12.84 -35.32
C THR A 442 -22.27 12.72 -34.53
N SER A 443 -22.19 12.40 -33.25
CA SER A 443 -23.36 12.28 -32.38
C SER A 443 -23.17 12.92 -31.00
N GLU A 444 -24.28 13.33 -30.41
CA GLU A 444 -24.37 13.77 -29.02
C GLU A 444 -25.57 13.10 -28.33
N LEU A 445 -25.47 12.83 -27.03
CA LEU A 445 -26.61 12.50 -26.18
C LEU A 445 -26.97 13.74 -25.37
N LYS A 446 -28.23 14.14 -25.39
CA LYS A 446 -28.79 15.18 -24.50
C LYS A 446 -30.06 14.63 -23.87
N LYS A 447 -30.05 14.48 -22.54
CA LYS A 447 -31.14 13.82 -21.79
C LYS A 447 -31.46 12.44 -22.39
N ASN A 448 -32.66 12.24 -22.91
CA ASN A 448 -33.12 11.03 -23.60
C ASN A 448 -33.23 11.19 -25.14
N THR A 449 -32.33 11.93 -25.78
CA THR A 449 -32.19 11.93 -27.25
C THR A 449 -30.73 11.77 -27.66
N ILE A 450 -30.41 10.74 -28.44
CA ILE A 450 -29.15 10.70 -29.21
C ILE A 450 -29.41 11.38 -30.55
N THR A 451 -28.74 12.50 -30.79
CA THR A 451 -28.79 13.22 -32.06
C THR A 451 -27.57 12.83 -32.88
N ILE A 452 -27.76 12.23 -34.05
CA ILE A 452 -26.69 11.82 -34.96
C ILE A 452 -26.77 12.68 -36.23
N GLN A 453 -25.69 13.38 -36.56
CA GLN A 453 -25.54 14.16 -37.78
C GLN A 453 -24.74 13.37 -38.81
N ILE A 454 -25.32 13.16 -39.99
CA ILE A 454 -24.74 12.42 -41.11
C ILE A 454 -24.63 13.35 -42.31
N HIS A 455 -23.40 13.66 -42.71
CA HIS A 455 -23.13 14.49 -43.88
C HIS A 455 -23.19 13.67 -45.18
N GLY A 456 -23.74 14.25 -46.25
CA GLY A 456 -23.71 13.69 -47.60
C GLY A 456 -24.79 12.64 -47.91
N MET A 457 -25.82 12.54 -47.07
CA MET A 457 -26.88 11.53 -47.11
C MET A 457 -28.25 12.16 -46.81
N ASN A 458 -29.25 11.82 -47.62
CA ASN A 458 -30.69 11.97 -47.39
C ASN A 458 -31.24 10.69 -46.68
N SER A 459 -32.51 10.63 -46.30
CA SER A 459 -33.17 9.42 -45.77
C SER A 459 -34.54 9.17 -46.41
N TYR A 460 -34.81 7.94 -46.85
CA TYR A 460 -36.17 7.51 -47.18
C TYR A 460 -36.97 7.13 -45.91
N VAL A 461 -36.28 6.76 -44.82
CA VAL A 461 -36.91 6.44 -43.54
C VAL A 461 -37.05 7.72 -42.72
N GLN A 462 -38.22 8.37 -42.77
CA GLN A 462 -38.52 9.56 -41.96
C GLN A 462 -38.80 9.22 -40.50
N ASN A 463 -39.46 8.08 -40.25
CA ASN A 463 -39.80 7.58 -38.92
C ASN A 463 -39.60 6.06 -38.90
N PHE A 464 -39.00 5.55 -37.83
CA PHE A 464 -38.82 4.14 -37.54
C PHE A 464 -39.18 3.86 -36.08
N TYR A 465 -39.80 2.71 -35.85
CA TYR A 465 -40.22 2.22 -34.55
C TYR A 465 -39.66 0.80 -34.36
N PRO A 466 -38.92 0.52 -33.28
CA PRO A 466 -38.41 -0.83 -33.01
C PRO A 466 -39.53 -1.88 -32.97
N LEU A 467 -39.21 -3.10 -33.40
CA LEU A 467 -40.17 -4.20 -33.53
C LEU A 467 -40.69 -4.66 -32.16
N SER A 468 -39.86 -4.58 -31.11
CA SER A 468 -40.30 -4.77 -29.72
C SER A 468 -40.42 -3.43 -28.98
N LEU A 469 -41.53 -2.73 -29.22
CA LEU A 469 -41.86 -1.44 -28.59
C LEU A 469 -41.95 -1.47 -27.05
N ALA A 470 -42.07 -2.65 -26.44
CA ALA A 470 -41.97 -2.81 -24.99
C ALA A 470 -40.50 -2.88 -24.55
N ASN A 471 -39.73 -3.81 -25.13
CA ASN A 471 -38.43 -4.25 -24.59
C ASN A 471 -37.26 -3.30 -24.92
N SER A 472 -37.40 -2.51 -25.98
CA SER A 472 -36.35 -1.59 -26.44
C SER A 472 -36.24 -0.34 -25.55
N VAL A 473 -35.03 0.16 -25.34
CA VAL A 473 -34.78 1.49 -24.75
C VAL A 473 -35.02 2.62 -25.77
N VAL A 474 -35.12 2.32 -27.07
CA VAL A 474 -35.43 3.30 -28.13
C VAL A 474 -36.94 3.44 -28.34
N GLN A 475 -37.48 4.61 -28.01
CA GLN A 475 -38.89 4.94 -28.22
C GLN A 475 -39.24 5.01 -29.71
N ASN A 476 -38.44 5.73 -30.48
CA ASN A 476 -38.51 5.84 -31.93
C ASN A 476 -37.19 6.40 -32.48
N ILE A 477 -37.04 6.33 -33.79
CA ILE A 477 -35.97 6.99 -34.54
C ILE A 477 -36.63 7.85 -35.61
N THR A 478 -36.37 9.15 -35.64
CA THR A 478 -36.78 10.02 -36.75
C THR A 478 -35.55 10.50 -37.52
N ALA A 479 -35.69 10.71 -38.83
CA ALA A 479 -34.62 11.29 -39.64
C ALA A 479 -35.15 12.45 -40.49
N ARG A 480 -34.42 13.57 -40.47
CA ARG A 480 -34.76 14.79 -41.18
C ARG A 480 -33.55 15.25 -41.98
N TYR A 481 -33.71 15.34 -43.30
CA TYR A 481 -32.69 15.83 -44.22
C TYR A 481 -32.89 17.32 -44.48
N ASP A 482 -31.85 18.12 -44.27
CA ASP A 482 -31.80 19.53 -44.69
C ASP A 482 -31.04 19.68 -46.01
N ILE A 483 -31.79 20.06 -47.05
CA ILE A 483 -31.28 20.28 -48.41
C ILE A 483 -30.31 21.46 -48.54
N ASN A 484 -30.28 22.37 -47.56
CA ASN A 484 -29.38 23.54 -47.57
C ASN A 484 -27.98 23.22 -47.03
N THR A 485 -27.85 22.17 -46.20
CA THR A 485 -26.60 21.76 -45.55
C THR A 485 -26.10 20.37 -45.97
N SER A 486 -26.91 19.59 -46.70
CA SER A 486 -26.63 18.19 -47.03
C SER A 486 -26.39 17.32 -45.79
N ILE A 487 -27.16 17.57 -44.73
CA ILE A 487 -27.10 16.83 -43.46
C ILE A 487 -28.45 16.14 -43.21
N THR A 488 -28.42 14.82 -43.03
CA THR A 488 -29.48 14.13 -42.31
C THR A 488 -29.17 14.19 -40.82
N THR A 489 -30.10 14.77 -40.05
CA THR A 489 -30.14 14.66 -38.60
C THR A 489 -31.05 13.49 -38.24
N ILE A 490 -30.52 12.51 -37.52
CA ILE A 490 -31.28 11.40 -36.92
C ILE A 490 -31.47 11.69 -35.44
N GLU A 491 -32.72 11.73 -34.98
CA GLU A 491 -33.09 11.83 -33.57
C GLU A 491 -33.52 10.44 -33.09
N VAL A 492 -32.68 9.78 -32.28
CA VAL A 492 -33.00 8.52 -31.62
C VAL A 492 -33.55 8.86 -30.23
N LYS A 493 -34.87 8.73 -30.06
CA LYS A 493 -35.56 9.07 -28.82
C LYS A 493 -35.49 7.88 -27.86
N LEU A 494 -35.05 8.11 -26.63
CA LEU A 494 -34.85 7.06 -25.62
C LEU A 494 -35.95 7.08 -24.53
N ARG A 495 -36.19 5.91 -23.93
CA ARG A 495 -37.06 5.70 -22.76
C ARG A 495 -36.32 5.87 -21.41
N GLN A 496 -34.99 6.00 -21.44
CA GLN A 496 -34.11 6.31 -20.30
C GLN A 496 -33.23 7.54 -20.64
N GLU A 497 -32.71 8.22 -19.61
CA GLU A 497 -31.62 9.21 -19.74
C GLU A 497 -30.26 8.53 -19.47
N ASP A 498 -29.15 9.21 -19.80
CA ASP A 498 -27.75 8.78 -19.56
C ASP A 498 -27.32 7.38 -20.07
N VAL A 499 -28.05 6.85 -21.04
CA VAL A 499 -27.77 5.56 -21.68
C VAL A 499 -26.45 5.59 -22.45
N SER A 500 -25.55 4.65 -22.15
CA SER A 500 -24.27 4.53 -22.87
C SER A 500 -24.48 4.03 -24.30
N TYR A 501 -23.73 4.56 -25.27
CA TYR A 501 -23.82 4.13 -26.67
C TYR A 501 -22.48 4.27 -27.42
N ASP A 502 -22.35 3.53 -28.52
CA ASP A 502 -21.21 3.55 -29.45
C ASP A 502 -21.68 3.54 -30.91
N LEU A 503 -21.00 4.30 -31.77
CA LEU A 503 -21.12 4.19 -33.22
C LEU A 503 -20.03 3.26 -33.80
N ALA A 504 -20.36 2.52 -34.85
CA ALA A 504 -19.41 1.79 -35.70
C ALA A 504 -19.83 1.84 -37.18
N LEU A 505 -18.88 1.67 -38.11
CA LEU A 505 -19.17 1.44 -39.53
C LEU A 505 -18.88 -0.03 -39.90
N SER A 506 -19.62 -0.55 -40.88
CA SER A 506 -19.23 -1.79 -41.57
C SER A 506 -17.87 -1.65 -42.29
N PRO A 507 -17.18 -2.75 -42.63
CA PRO A 507 -15.89 -2.68 -43.34
C PRO A 507 -15.95 -1.98 -44.71
N ASP A 508 -17.08 -2.10 -45.42
CA ASP A 508 -17.39 -1.39 -46.67
C ASP A 508 -17.92 0.04 -46.46
N LYS A 509 -18.18 0.42 -45.20
CA LYS A 509 -18.81 1.67 -44.75
C LYS A 509 -20.22 1.92 -45.30
N MET A 510 -20.88 0.92 -45.89
CA MET A 510 -22.27 1.02 -46.39
C MET A 510 -23.31 0.98 -45.26
N SER A 511 -22.93 0.56 -44.06
CA SER A 511 -23.78 0.52 -42.87
C SER A 511 -23.16 1.31 -41.74
N LEU A 512 -23.97 2.17 -41.11
CA LEU A 512 -23.71 2.72 -39.79
C LEU A 512 -24.44 1.84 -38.76
N TYR A 513 -23.73 1.47 -37.69
CA TYR A 513 -24.29 0.77 -36.53
C TYR A 513 -24.30 1.72 -35.33
N LEU A 514 -25.44 1.79 -34.65
CA LEU A 514 -25.59 2.39 -33.35
C LEU A 514 -25.81 1.25 -32.34
N ASN A 515 -24.87 1.07 -31.42
CA ASN A 515 -25.01 0.13 -30.30
C ASN A 515 -25.38 0.94 -29.05
N ILE A 516 -26.48 0.58 -28.40
CA ILE A 516 -27.00 1.24 -27.20
C ILE A 516 -26.96 0.23 -26.06
N TYR A 517 -26.38 0.61 -24.93
CA TYR A 517 -26.18 -0.24 -23.76
C TYR A 517 -27.15 0.19 -22.66
N ARG A 518 -28.23 -0.58 -22.49
CA ARG A 518 -29.22 -0.42 -21.43
C ARG A 518 -28.55 -0.39 -20.06
N ASN A 519 -29.10 0.39 -19.12
CA ASN A 519 -28.66 0.26 -17.73
C ASN A 519 -28.85 -1.20 -17.26
N SER A 520 -27.95 -1.71 -16.43
CA SER A 520 -27.92 -3.12 -16.03
C SER A 520 -27.58 -3.22 -14.56
N ILE A 521 -28.32 -4.04 -13.80
CA ILE A 521 -27.96 -4.38 -12.42
C ILE A 521 -26.74 -5.31 -12.47
N THR A 522 -25.64 -4.87 -11.85
CA THR A 522 -24.33 -5.55 -11.83
C THR A 522 -24.04 -6.24 -10.50
N SER A 523 -24.75 -5.87 -9.42
CA SER A 523 -24.79 -6.68 -8.19
C SER A 523 -26.12 -6.57 -7.48
N ALA A 524 -26.48 -7.61 -6.73
CA ALA A 524 -27.46 -7.54 -5.65
C ALA A 524 -26.87 -8.14 -4.37
N SER A 525 -27.20 -7.59 -3.22
CA SER A 525 -26.74 -8.06 -1.91
C SER A 525 -27.87 -7.91 -0.89
N VAL A 526 -28.28 -9.00 -0.24
CA VAL A 526 -29.21 -8.98 0.89
C VAL A 526 -28.45 -9.23 2.18
N GLY A 527 -28.66 -8.41 3.20
CA GLY A 527 -28.00 -8.52 4.49
C GLY A 527 -28.85 -8.06 5.67
N THR A 528 -28.30 -8.17 6.87
CA THR A 528 -28.95 -7.79 8.13
C THR A 528 -27.94 -7.22 9.14
N ASN A 529 -28.30 -6.16 9.85
CA ASN A 529 -27.52 -5.51 10.92
C ASN A 529 -28.41 -5.27 12.16
N GLU A 530 -27.98 -4.48 13.16
CA GLU A 530 -28.82 -4.26 14.35
C GLU A 530 -30.06 -3.42 14.04
N LEU A 531 -29.96 -2.46 13.12
CA LEU A 531 -31.07 -1.59 12.67
C LEU A 531 -32.16 -2.36 11.90
N GLY A 532 -31.80 -3.34 11.08
CA GLY A 532 -32.78 -4.11 10.30
C GLY A 532 -32.18 -4.97 9.20
N ASP A 533 -32.98 -5.25 8.18
CA ASP A 533 -32.50 -5.88 6.94
C ASP A 533 -32.22 -4.83 5.86
N TYR A 534 -31.46 -5.21 4.85
CA TYR A 534 -31.24 -4.37 3.67
C TYR A 534 -31.07 -5.19 2.39
N LEU A 535 -31.49 -4.58 1.29
CA LEU A 535 -31.16 -4.95 -0.07
C LEU A 535 -30.32 -3.82 -0.68
N THR A 536 -29.07 -4.08 -1.05
CA THR A 536 -28.23 -3.18 -1.85
C THR A 536 -28.12 -3.73 -3.27
N LEU A 537 -28.41 -2.89 -4.26
CA LEU A 537 -28.19 -3.13 -5.68
C LEU A 537 -27.11 -2.17 -6.19
N THR A 538 -26.33 -2.64 -7.17
CA THR A 538 -25.43 -1.80 -7.96
C THR A 538 -25.81 -1.95 -9.43
N ALA A 539 -25.70 -0.87 -10.21
CA ALA A 539 -25.95 -0.86 -11.65
C ALA A 539 -24.93 0.01 -12.39
N MET A 540 -24.96 -0.06 -13.72
CA MET A 540 -24.05 0.70 -14.60
C MET A 540 -24.30 2.21 -14.64
N GLY A 541 -25.51 2.65 -14.31
CA GLY A 541 -25.96 4.04 -14.22
C GLY A 541 -27.10 4.17 -13.22
N GLN A 542 -27.70 5.36 -13.14
CA GLN A 542 -28.70 5.66 -12.10
C GLN A 542 -29.95 4.78 -12.20
N MET A 543 -30.47 4.41 -11.03
CA MET A 543 -31.67 3.59 -10.86
C MET A 543 -32.79 4.42 -10.24
N SER A 544 -34.03 4.27 -10.74
CA SER A 544 -35.22 4.91 -10.18
C SER A 544 -36.43 3.97 -10.31
N PRO A 545 -36.52 2.93 -9.46
CA PRO A 545 -37.55 1.91 -9.55
C PRO A 545 -38.92 2.41 -9.09
N LYS A 546 -39.97 1.75 -9.59
CA LYS A 546 -41.32 1.85 -9.03
C LYS A 546 -41.42 0.83 -7.90
N ILE A 547 -41.46 1.32 -6.65
CA ILE A 547 -41.64 0.48 -5.47
C ILE A 547 -43.11 0.34 -5.12
N SER A 548 -43.56 -0.87 -4.81
CA SER A 548 -44.86 -1.14 -4.19
C SER A 548 -44.73 -2.17 -3.06
N VAL A 549 -45.60 -2.06 -2.06
CA VAL A 549 -45.63 -2.98 -0.90
C VAL A 549 -47.07 -3.40 -0.64
N GLN A 550 -47.37 -4.69 -0.79
CA GLN A 550 -48.71 -5.27 -0.61
C GLN A 550 -48.62 -6.73 -0.15
N ASN A 551 -49.59 -7.18 0.67
CA ASN A 551 -49.83 -8.60 1.00
C ASN A 551 -48.61 -9.40 1.47
N GLY A 552 -47.68 -8.78 2.21
CA GLY A 552 -46.45 -9.44 2.68
C GLY A 552 -45.31 -9.49 1.65
N TYR A 553 -45.37 -8.67 0.61
CA TYR A 553 -44.30 -8.53 -0.39
C TYR A 553 -43.98 -7.05 -0.63
N MET A 554 -42.70 -6.77 -0.88
CA MET A 554 -42.23 -5.55 -1.54
C MET A 554 -41.77 -5.90 -2.95
N MET A 555 -42.06 -5.04 -3.93
CA MET A 555 -41.64 -5.19 -5.32
C MET A 555 -40.98 -3.88 -5.78
N LEU A 556 -39.77 -3.99 -6.33
CA LEU A 556 -39.07 -2.93 -7.05
C LEU A 556 -39.05 -3.28 -8.54
N ASP A 557 -39.70 -2.46 -9.37
CA ASP A 557 -39.71 -2.58 -10.83
C ASP A 557 -38.75 -1.54 -11.44
N PHE A 558 -37.74 -1.97 -12.21
CA PHE A 558 -36.73 -1.13 -12.84
C PHE A 558 -36.91 -1.12 -14.38
N PRO A 559 -37.69 -0.17 -14.95
CA PRO A 559 -38.01 -0.16 -16.39
C PRO A 559 -36.78 0.07 -17.28
N TYR A 560 -36.72 -0.72 -18.35
CA TYR A 560 -35.66 -0.77 -19.37
C TYR A 560 -34.26 -1.11 -18.84
N THR A 561 -34.17 -1.63 -17.61
CA THR A 561 -32.94 -2.15 -16.99
C THR A 561 -32.81 -3.65 -17.26
N ALA A 562 -31.62 -4.10 -17.67
CA ALA A 562 -31.31 -5.52 -17.88
C ALA A 562 -30.77 -6.20 -16.60
N ASN A 563 -31.11 -7.47 -16.41
CA ASN A 563 -30.69 -8.24 -15.22
C ASN A 563 -29.28 -8.83 -15.44
N GLY A 564 -28.24 -8.07 -15.13
CA GLY A 564 -26.85 -8.51 -15.35
C GLY A 564 -26.36 -9.61 -14.41
N ILE A 565 -27.14 -9.98 -13.38
CA ILE A 565 -26.81 -11.02 -12.40
C ILE A 565 -27.57 -12.34 -12.62
N GLU A 566 -28.26 -12.49 -13.77
CA GLU A 566 -29.16 -13.61 -14.09
C GLU A 566 -30.35 -13.73 -13.13
N ASP A 567 -31.34 -14.56 -13.45
CA ASP A 567 -32.54 -14.71 -12.61
C ASP A 567 -32.22 -15.45 -11.30
N GLN A 568 -32.61 -14.86 -10.17
CA GLN A 568 -32.27 -15.34 -8.83
C GLN A 568 -33.53 -15.59 -8.00
N TYR A 569 -33.71 -16.80 -7.49
CA TYR A 569 -34.73 -17.11 -6.48
C TYR A 569 -34.07 -17.70 -5.24
N THR A 570 -34.30 -17.13 -4.05
CA THR A 570 -33.60 -17.54 -2.82
C THR A 570 -34.41 -17.24 -1.57
N MET A 571 -34.55 -18.24 -0.69
CA MET A 571 -35.05 -18.05 0.69
C MET A 571 -33.96 -17.37 1.52
N VAL A 572 -34.32 -16.33 2.30
CA VAL A 572 -33.37 -15.52 3.06
C VAL A 572 -33.39 -15.91 4.55
N ASP A 573 -32.54 -16.88 4.88
CA ASP A 573 -32.36 -17.36 6.24
C ASP A 573 -31.47 -16.42 7.07
N GLY A 574 -31.84 -16.21 8.34
CA GLY A 574 -31.16 -15.30 9.26
C GLY A 574 -31.51 -13.81 9.11
N ALA A 575 -32.25 -13.41 8.07
CA ALA A 575 -32.87 -12.09 7.96
C ALA A 575 -33.99 -11.90 8.99
N LYS A 576 -34.15 -10.66 9.49
CA LYS A 576 -35.18 -10.29 10.48
C LYS A 576 -36.58 -10.22 9.85
N TYR A 577 -36.66 -9.62 8.67
CA TYR A 577 -37.89 -9.23 7.98
C TYR A 577 -37.99 -9.82 6.57
N ILE A 578 -36.90 -10.01 5.82
CA ILE A 578 -36.95 -10.63 4.48
C ILE A 578 -37.09 -12.15 4.64
N SER A 579 -38.09 -12.76 4.00
CA SER A 579 -38.27 -14.23 3.93
C SER A 579 -37.67 -14.85 2.67
N GLN A 580 -37.74 -14.15 1.55
CA GLN A 580 -37.20 -14.58 0.26
C GLN A 580 -36.89 -13.36 -0.61
N ILE A 581 -36.05 -13.55 -1.62
CA ILE A 581 -35.85 -12.62 -2.73
C ILE A 581 -36.02 -13.33 -4.06
N TYR A 582 -36.67 -12.65 -5.01
CA TYR A 582 -36.77 -13.07 -6.40
C TYR A 582 -36.37 -11.91 -7.31
N ILE A 583 -35.33 -12.09 -8.13
CA ILE A 583 -34.85 -11.14 -9.13
C ILE A 583 -35.09 -11.75 -10.51
N ALA A 584 -35.77 -11.04 -11.39
CA ALA A 584 -36.16 -11.52 -12.72
C ALA A 584 -35.89 -10.48 -13.81
N ASP A 585 -35.38 -10.93 -14.96
CA ASP A 585 -35.47 -10.19 -16.23
C ASP A 585 -36.82 -10.47 -16.89
N LEU A 586 -37.60 -9.43 -17.15
CA LEU A 586 -38.88 -9.52 -17.87
C LEU A 586 -38.78 -8.93 -19.28
N MET A 587 -37.58 -8.97 -19.87
CA MET A 587 -37.18 -8.43 -21.18
C MET A 587 -37.19 -6.91 -21.30
N ASP A 588 -38.19 -6.23 -20.73
CA ASP A 588 -38.38 -4.77 -20.73
C ASP A 588 -38.05 -4.09 -19.39
N ARG A 589 -37.69 -4.87 -18.36
CA ARG A 589 -37.38 -4.41 -17.00
C ARG A 589 -36.64 -5.50 -16.23
N THR A 590 -35.91 -5.10 -15.20
CA THR A 590 -35.53 -6.00 -14.10
C THR A 590 -36.52 -5.78 -12.96
N GLN A 591 -36.93 -6.85 -12.29
CA GLN A 591 -37.88 -6.78 -11.18
C GLN A 591 -37.34 -7.53 -9.96
N VAL A 592 -37.33 -6.88 -8.80
CA VAL A 592 -36.87 -7.45 -7.53
C VAL A 592 -38.03 -7.52 -6.56
N TYR A 593 -38.45 -8.72 -6.20
CA TYR A 593 -39.40 -8.98 -5.13
C TYR A 593 -38.66 -9.36 -3.84
N LEU A 594 -39.08 -8.79 -2.72
CA LEU A 594 -38.76 -9.23 -1.37
C LEU A 594 -40.03 -9.79 -0.73
N GLY A 595 -40.04 -11.06 -0.37
CA GLY A 595 -41.05 -11.59 0.55
C GLY A 595 -40.74 -11.14 1.96
N LEU A 596 -41.78 -10.84 2.74
CA LEU A 596 -41.67 -10.24 4.07
C LEU A 596 -42.27 -11.16 5.14
N LYS A 597 -41.56 -11.30 6.26
CA LYS A 597 -41.93 -12.08 7.46
C LYS A 597 -42.96 -11.34 8.32
N SER A 598 -43.01 -10.02 8.22
CA SER A 598 -43.94 -9.12 8.91
C SER A 598 -44.21 -7.87 8.06
N GLU A 599 -45.11 -7.00 8.50
CA GLU A 599 -45.10 -5.62 8.01
C GLU A 599 -43.81 -4.90 8.47
N VAL A 600 -43.36 -3.93 7.67
CA VAL A 600 -42.12 -3.16 7.88
C VAL A 600 -42.32 -1.71 7.42
N ASP A 601 -41.55 -0.79 8.02
CA ASP A 601 -41.24 0.49 7.39
C ASP A 601 -39.99 0.32 6.51
N TYR A 602 -39.83 1.18 5.49
CA TYR A 602 -38.66 1.14 4.62
C TYR A 602 -38.13 2.52 4.27
N TYR A 603 -36.82 2.56 3.98
CA TYR A 603 -36.09 3.75 3.58
C TYR A 603 -35.19 3.43 2.40
N ILE A 604 -34.95 4.42 1.55
CA ILE A 604 -34.18 4.28 0.32
C ILE A 604 -32.95 5.18 0.42
N ILE A 605 -31.79 4.68 0.02
CA ILE A 605 -30.55 5.42 -0.17
C ILE A 605 -30.10 5.21 -1.62
N GLU A 606 -30.14 6.27 -2.41
CA GLU A 606 -29.77 6.29 -3.83
C GLU A 606 -28.51 7.15 -4.00
N ASN A 607 -27.47 6.63 -4.68
CA ASN A 607 -26.28 7.42 -5.02
C ASN A 607 -25.68 6.94 -6.35
N GLY A 608 -25.97 7.66 -7.43
CA GLY A 608 -25.57 7.28 -8.79
C GLY A 608 -26.00 5.84 -9.12
N GLY A 609 -25.03 4.97 -9.38
CA GLY A 609 -25.27 3.54 -9.66
C GLY A 609 -25.54 2.65 -8.44
N TRP A 610 -25.70 3.19 -7.23
CA TRP A 610 -26.00 2.43 -6.00
C TRP A 610 -27.42 2.68 -5.52
N TYR A 611 -28.11 1.61 -5.09
CA TYR A 611 -29.49 1.66 -4.63
C TYR A 611 -29.68 0.73 -3.44
N THR A 612 -29.92 1.27 -2.24
CA THR A 612 -30.15 0.47 -1.04
C THR A 612 -31.53 0.71 -0.46
N VAL A 613 -32.30 -0.36 -0.26
CA VAL A 613 -33.50 -0.35 0.59
C VAL A 613 -33.15 -0.92 1.96
N SER A 614 -33.38 -0.14 3.01
CA SER A 614 -33.41 -0.62 4.40
C SER A 614 -34.85 -0.98 4.78
N LEU A 615 -35.03 -2.11 5.48
CA LEU A 615 -36.31 -2.57 6.03
C LEU A 615 -36.21 -2.64 7.56
N GLN A 616 -37.18 -2.04 8.26
CA GLN A 616 -37.19 -1.89 9.71
C GLN A 616 -38.55 -2.26 10.31
N ALA A 617 -38.61 -2.44 11.63
CA ALA A 617 -39.87 -2.68 12.33
C ALA A 617 -40.86 -1.51 12.08
N LYS A 618 -42.12 -1.85 11.80
CA LYS A 618 -43.18 -0.87 11.51
C LYS A 618 -43.47 0.05 12.70
N ASN A 619 -43.62 1.35 12.43
CA ASN A 619 -43.57 2.47 13.37
C ASN A 619 -42.17 2.71 13.97
N SER A 620 -41.12 2.64 13.15
CA SER A 620 -39.77 3.02 13.55
C SER A 620 -39.68 4.53 13.81
N ASN A 621 -39.06 4.92 14.94
CA ASN A 621 -38.73 6.32 15.22
C ASN A 621 -37.49 6.80 14.43
N TYR A 622 -36.77 5.91 13.77
CA TYR A 622 -35.58 6.22 12.99
C TYR A 622 -35.98 6.77 11.62
N LYS A 623 -35.39 7.91 11.22
CA LYS A 623 -35.39 8.38 9.83
C LYS A 623 -33.94 8.59 9.41
N PRO A 624 -33.46 7.90 8.36
CA PRO A 624 -32.16 8.25 7.78
C PRO A 624 -32.23 9.63 7.12
N PRO A 625 -31.10 10.34 7.00
CA PRO A 625 -31.05 11.63 6.33
C PRO A 625 -31.41 11.49 4.84
N THR A 626 -32.15 12.47 4.32
CA THR A 626 -32.48 12.55 2.88
C THR A 626 -31.31 13.17 2.11
N PRO A 627 -30.83 12.56 1.01
CA PRO A 627 -29.87 13.20 0.12
C PRO A 627 -30.41 14.52 -0.44
N VAL A 628 -29.54 15.53 -0.58
CA VAL A 628 -29.89 16.84 -1.15
C VAL A 628 -29.59 16.86 -2.65
N GLU A 629 -30.42 17.57 -3.41
CA GLU A 629 -30.38 17.62 -4.87
C GLU A 629 -29.49 18.78 -5.41
N GLU A 630 -28.92 18.57 -6.59
CA GLU A 630 -27.98 19.43 -7.33
C GLU A 630 -26.57 19.64 -6.72
N ALA A 631 -25.56 19.68 -7.60
CA ALA A 631 -24.17 19.90 -7.20
C ALA A 631 -23.92 21.40 -6.88
N PRO A 632 -23.33 21.74 -5.72
CA PRO A 632 -23.23 23.13 -5.28
C PRO A 632 -22.33 23.98 -6.18
N VAL A 633 -22.81 25.18 -6.52
CA VAL A 633 -22.10 26.15 -7.37
C VAL A 633 -20.92 26.76 -6.60
N VAL A 634 -19.72 26.61 -7.15
CA VAL A 634 -18.47 27.07 -6.51
C VAL A 634 -18.28 28.58 -6.63
N GLU A 635 -18.69 29.34 -5.62
CA GLU A 635 -18.38 30.77 -5.51
C GLU A 635 -17.07 31.03 -4.73
N TRP A 636 -16.09 31.66 -5.39
CA TRP A 636 -14.77 32.01 -4.82
C TRP A 636 -14.82 33.25 -3.88
N ASN A 637 -15.83 33.33 -3.01
CA ASN A 637 -16.08 34.53 -2.20
C ASN A 637 -15.12 34.70 -1.00
N ASN A 638 -14.42 33.64 -0.59
CA ASN A 638 -13.35 33.72 0.42
C ASN A 638 -11.98 33.99 -0.23
N LYS A 639 -11.35 35.09 0.16
CA LYS A 639 -10.10 35.61 -0.44
C LYS A 639 -8.82 34.80 -0.14
N ASN A 640 -8.92 33.77 0.69
CA ASN A 640 -7.79 33.01 1.25
C ASN A 640 -7.94 31.50 0.97
N VAL A 641 -8.36 31.13 -0.24
CA VAL A 641 -8.50 29.73 -0.66
C VAL A 641 -7.93 29.60 -2.06
N GLU A 642 -7.09 28.59 -2.26
CA GLU A 642 -6.42 28.31 -3.54
C GLU A 642 -6.88 27.00 -4.18
N ILE A 643 -7.49 26.08 -3.41
CA ILE A 643 -8.13 24.85 -3.91
C ILE A 643 -9.48 24.65 -3.22
N ILE A 644 -10.49 24.29 -4.00
CA ILE A 644 -11.80 23.85 -3.54
C ILE A 644 -12.01 22.43 -4.05
N ILE A 645 -12.05 21.47 -3.13
CA ILE A 645 -12.29 20.04 -3.38
C ILE A 645 -13.75 19.77 -2.99
N PRO A 646 -14.64 19.35 -3.90
CA PRO A 646 -15.98 18.88 -3.53
C PRO A 646 -15.88 17.75 -2.51
N LYS A 647 -16.63 17.85 -1.40
CA LYS A 647 -16.57 16.89 -0.29
C LYS A 647 -17.52 15.73 -0.56
N PRO A 648 -17.05 14.47 -0.59
CA PRO A 648 -17.94 13.32 -0.65
C PRO A 648 -18.76 13.18 0.64
N ASP A 649 -19.99 12.67 0.54
CA ASP A 649 -20.87 12.45 1.68
C ASP A 649 -20.22 11.54 2.74
N GLY A 650 -20.43 11.87 4.02
CA GLY A 650 -19.89 11.11 5.16
C GLY A 650 -18.40 11.31 5.43
N ILE A 651 -17.71 12.19 4.69
CA ILE A 651 -16.36 12.64 5.03
C ILE A 651 -16.42 13.78 6.04
N GLU A 652 -16.02 13.49 7.28
CA GLU A 652 -15.76 14.49 8.31
C GLU A 652 -14.28 14.90 8.33
N ILE A 653 -13.98 16.08 8.89
CA ILE A 653 -12.63 16.65 8.85
C ILE A 653 -11.60 15.79 9.61
N GLU A 654 -12.02 15.08 10.65
CA GLU A 654 -11.21 14.11 11.42
C GLU A 654 -10.85 12.85 10.60
N MET A 655 -11.58 12.57 9.51
CA MET A 655 -11.28 11.47 8.59
C MET A 655 -10.28 11.87 7.50
N ILE A 656 -10.10 13.17 7.28
CA ILE A 656 -9.14 13.70 6.31
C ILE A 656 -7.75 13.61 6.94
N THR A 657 -6.81 12.98 6.23
CA THR A 657 -5.40 12.98 6.61
C THR A 657 -4.54 13.58 5.50
N ASP A 658 -3.34 14.04 5.84
CA ASP A 658 -2.46 14.70 4.88
C ASP A 658 -0.99 14.27 4.98
N LYS A 659 -0.22 14.55 3.93
CA LYS A 659 1.21 14.27 3.84
C LYS A 659 1.94 15.47 3.23
N ASP A 660 2.68 16.22 4.05
CA ASP A 660 3.58 17.26 3.55
C ASP A 660 4.85 16.63 2.94
N LEU A 661 5.04 16.85 1.64
CA LEU A 661 6.20 16.39 0.88
C LEU A 661 7.00 17.59 0.35
N TYR A 662 7.15 18.65 1.16
CA TYR A 662 7.83 19.91 0.84
C TYR A 662 9.18 19.76 0.09
N LEU A 663 10.02 18.76 0.39
CA LEU A 663 11.27 18.53 -0.36
C LEU A 663 11.06 18.18 -1.85
N LYS A 664 9.86 17.71 -2.21
CA LYS A 664 9.38 17.51 -3.60
C LYS A 664 8.54 18.67 -4.12
N LYS A 665 8.22 19.67 -3.28
CA LYS A 665 7.22 20.74 -3.52
C LYS A 665 5.83 20.16 -3.81
N GLN A 666 5.43 19.21 -2.97
CA GLN A 666 4.14 18.52 -3.06
C GLN A 666 3.51 18.41 -1.68
N PHE A 667 2.19 18.29 -1.64
CA PHE A 667 1.47 17.73 -0.50
C PHE A 667 0.33 16.84 -1.00
N VAL A 668 -0.22 16.03 -0.11
CA VAL A 668 -1.32 15.09 -0.43
C VAL A 668 -2.42 15.28 0.60
N ILE A 669 -3.67 15.46 0.13
CA ILE A 669 -4.88 15.32 0.96
C ILE A 669 -5.46 13.93 0.71
N ILE A 670 -5.87 13.24 1.76
CA ILE A 670 -6.21 11.81 1.72
C ILE A 670 -7.58 11.58 2.32
N LEU A 671 -8.47 10.97 1.54
CA LEU A 671 -9.84 10.64 1.93
C LEU A 671 -10.00 9.11 2.00
N PRO A 672 -10.61 8.54 3.05
CA PRO A 672 -10.81 7.10 3.16
C PRO A 672 -11.85 6.60 2.14
N GLY A 673 -11.47 5.64 1.29
CA GLY A 673 -12.33 5.12 0.20
C GLY A 673 -11.92 5.61 -1.19
N ASP A 674 -12.60 5.09 -2.23
CA ASP A 674 -12.30 5.38 -3.65
C ASP A 674 -13.28 6.37 -4.28
N TYR A 675 -12.91 7.65 -4.24
CA TYR A 675 -13.67 8.76 -4.81
C TYR A 675 -13.15 9.19 -6.19
N ARG A 676 -12.30 8.39 -6.85
CA ARG A 676 -11.76 8.74 -8.19
C ARG A 676 -12.85 8.96 -9.24
N THR A 677 -13.99 8.29 -9.11
CA THR A 677 -15.16 8.50 -9.99
C THR A 677 -15.93 9.76 -9.59
N TYR A 678 -16.14 10.00 -8.30
CA TYR A 678 -16.77 11.22 -7.78
C TYR A 678 -16.01 12.48 -8.23
N PHE A 679 -14.68 12.47 -8.25
CA PHE A 679 -13.86 13.59 -8.74
C PHE A 679 -13.78 13.72 -10.27
N GLN A 680 -14.37 12.81 -11.03
CA GLN A 680 -14.58 12.99 -12.48
C GLN A 680 -15.88 13.74 -12.78
N THR A 681 -16.90 13.62 -11.93
CA THR A 681 -18.17 14.36 -12.04
C THR A 681 -18.15 15.68 -11.26
N ASN A 682 -17.44 15.72 -10.13
CA ASN A 682 -17.29 16.87 -9.25
C ASN A 682 -15.81 17.33 -9.28
N PRO A 683 -15.39 18.12 -10.28
CA PRO A 683 -13.97 18.41 -10.51
C PRO A 683 -13.38 19.33 -9.44
N ILE A 684 -12.21 18.95 -8.93
CA ILE A 684 -11.42 19.76 -8.00
C ILE A 684 -10.99 21.06 -8.69
N SER A 685 -11.34 22.20 -8.09
CA SER A 685 -11.08 23.52 -8.65
C SER A 685 -9.87 24.17 -7.95
N ALA A 686 -8.91 24.69 -8.72
CA ALA A 686 -7.70 25.32 -8.17
C ALA A 686 -7.41 26.66 -8.87
N ASN A 687 -7.19 27.71 -8.08
CA ASN A 687 -7.10 29.10 -8.56
C ASN A 687 -5.85 29.82 -8.04
N SER A 688 -4.67 29.22 -8.24
CA SER A 688 -3.40 29.84 -7.82
C SER A 688 -2.23 29.58 -8.75
N ASN A 689 -1.52 30.65 -9.09
CA ASN A 689 -0.31 30.61 -9.91
C ASN A 689 0.85 29.83 -9.25
N VAL A 690 0.78 29.52 -7.96
CA VAL A 690 1.78 28.67 -7.29
C VAL A 690 1.54 27.18 -7.53
N ILE A 691 0.28 26.77 -7.72
CA ILE A 691 -0.12 25.39 -8.02
C ILE A 691 0.24 25.08 -9.47
N LYS A 692 0.73 23.86 -9.71
CA LYS A 692 1.22 23.40 -11.02
C LYS A 692 0.53 22.12 -11.47
N LYS A 693 0.00 21.32 -10.54
CA LYS A 693 -0.80 20.14 -10.83
C LYS A 693 -1.66 19.78 -9.61
N VAL A 694 -2.86 19.27 -9.87
CA VAL A 694 -3.66 18.49 -8.93
C VAL A 694 -3.96 17.16 -9.63
N ASP A 695 -3.66 16.04 -8.99
CA ASP A 695 -3.98 14.69 -9.46
C ASP A 695 -4.82 13.96 -8.41
N VAL A 696 -5.72 13.07 -8.85
CA VAL A 696 -6.46 12.17 -7.97
C VAL A 696 -6.03 10.74 -8.26
N SER A 697 -5.73 9.98 -7.21
CA SER A 697 -5.20 8.61 -7.29
C SER A 697 -5.76 7.75 -6.15
N LEU A 698 -5.52 6.44 -6.21
CA LEU A 698 -5.88 5.50 -5.14
C LEU A 698 -4.61 4.82 -4.66
N ASN A 699 -4.40 4.76 -3.34
CA ASN A 699 -3.24 4.09 -2.77
C ASN A 699 -3.54 2.61 -2.43
N ASN A 700 -2.54 1.89 -1.91
CA ASN A 700 -2.64 0.46 -1.61
C ASN A 700 -3.60 0.11 -0.45
N ASN A 701 -4.10 1.12 0.29
CA ASN A 701 -5.09 0.95 1.36
C ASN A 701 -6.54 1.16 0.85
N TYR A 702 -6.72 1.47 -0.45
CA TYR A 702 -7.98 1.97 -1.03
C TYR A 702 -8.41 3.35 -0.48
N GLU A 703 -7.45 4.20 -0.14
CA GLU A 703 -7.66 5.62 0.20
C GLU A 703 -7.39 6.49 -1.03
N THR A 704 -8.23 7.51 -1.25
CA THR A 704 -8.09 8.48 -2.34
C THR A 704 -7.04 9.53 -1.99
N GLU A 705 -5.92 9.52 -2.70
CA GLU A 705 -4.84 10.48 -2.54
C GLU A 705 -4.96 11.58 -3.61
N ILE A 706 -5.24 12.81 -3.15
CA ILE A 706 -5.32 14.04 -3.93
C ILE A 706 -3.95 14.74 -3.83
N TRP A 707 -3.14 14.59 -4.88
CA TRP A 707 -1.77 15.09 -4.95
C TRP A 707 -1.72 16.52 -5.49
N VAL A 708 -1.25 17.47 -4.68
CA VAL A 708 -1.02 18.85 -5.09
C VAL A 708 0.48 19.07 -5.33
N THR A 709 0.84 19.64 -6.47
CA THR A 709 2.22 19.99 -6.82
C THR A 709 2.37 21.49 -7.01
N THR A 710 3.38 22.10 -6.40
CA THR A 710 3.62 23.56 -6.38
C THR A 710 4.97 23.95 -6.99
N SER A 711 5.13 25.21 -7.40
CA SER A 711 6.40 25.71 -7.99
C SER A 711 7.52 25.96 -6.97
N LYS A 712 7.15 26.19 -5.72
CA LYS A 712 8.01 26.43 -4.54
C LYS A 712 7.39 25.75 -3.31
N ILE A 713 8.16 25.65 -2.22
CA ILE A 713 7.61 25.19 -0.95
C ILE A 713 6.52 26.18 -0.51
N GLN A 714 5.36 25.65 -0.17
CA GLN A 714 4.21 26.34 0.40
C GLN A 714 3.88 25.68 1.74
N GLY A 715 3.19 26.41 2.62
CA GLY A 715 2.38 25.78 3.65
C GLY A 715 0.99 25.52 3.08
N TYR A 716 0.23 24.72 3.82
CA TYR A 716 -1.20 24.55 3.58
C TYR A 716 -1.92 24.27 4.90
N GLU A 717 -3.18 24.65 4.93
CA GLU A 717 -4.17 24.31 5.96
C GLU A 717 -5.48 24.01 5.24
N TYR A 718 -6.36 23.24 5.88
CA TYR A 718 -7.65 22.87 5.31
C TYR A 718 -8.78 23.02 6.32
N THR A 719 -9.95 23.41 5.81
CA THR A 719 -11.22 23.45 6.52
C THR A 719 -12.31 22.80 5.67
N THR A 720 -13.42 22.40 6.30
CA THR A 720 -14.57 21.81 5.62
C THR A 720 -15.85 22.54 5.96
N ASP A 721 -16.82 22.48 5.06
CA ASP A 721 -18.24 22.56 5.41
C ASP A 721 -18.95 21.25 5.00
N ASP A 722 -20.27 21.30 4.81
CA ASP A 722 -21.07 20.15 4.38
C ASP A 722 -20.77 19.73 2.93
N SER A 723 -20.30 20.66 2.09
CA SER A 723 -20.19 20.53 0.63
C SER A 723 -18.75 20.49 0.09
N PHE A 724 -17.79 21.09 0.80
CA PHE A 724 -16.43 21.32 0.29
C PHE A 724 -15.35 21.12 1.35
N ILE A 725 -14.15 20.77 0.87
CA ILE A 725 -12.87 20.90 1.58
C ILE A 725 -12.13 22.07 0.91
N TYR A 726 -11.89 23.12 1.69
CA TYR A 726 -11.17 24.32 1.27
C TYR A 726 -9.70 24.20 1.67
N ILE A 727 -8.77 24.41 0.72
CA ILE A 727 -7.33 24.43 0.99
C ILE A 727 -6.77 25.84 0.75
N ASN A 728 -6.22 26.44 1.80
CA ASN A 728 -5.41 27.65 1.76
C ASN A 728 -3.94 27.26 1.49
N VAL A 729 -3.26 27.87 0.52
CA VAL A 729 -1.94 27.43 0.00
C VAL A 729 -1.00 28.63 -0.23
N ASP A 730 -0.54 29.25 0.85
CA ASP A 730 0.42 30.37 0.83
C ASP A 730 1.86 29.96 1.27
N ASN A 731 2.80 30.90 1.28
CA ASN A 731 4.14 30.77 1.84
C ASN A 731 4.04 30.22 3.29
N PRO A 732 4.88 29.27 3.75
CA PRO A 732 4.64 28.59 5.02
C PRO A 732 4.47 29.53 6.21
N LYS A 733 5.24 30.62 6.26
CA LYS A 733 5.20 31.68 7.27
C LYS A 733 3.90 32.49 7.37
N ASN A 734 3.00 32.37 6.40
CA ASN A 734 1.69 33.00 6.38
C ASN A 734 0.58 32.03 6.86
N ILE A 735 0.83 30.72 6.80
CA ILE A 735 -0.05 29.65 7.31
C ILE A 735 0.32 29.30 8.76
N TYR A 736 1.55 28.85 8.98
CA TYR A 736 1.97 28.28 10.27
C TYR A 736 2.54 29.34 11.21
N LYS A 737 1.85 29.58 12.33
CA LYS A 737 2.21 30.55 13.37
C LYS A 737 3.67 30.44 13.87
N ASN A 738 4.14 29.21 14.09
CA ASN A 738 5.48 28.87 14.60
C ASN A 738 6.16 27.87 13.65
N ILE A 739 7.36 28.17 13.16
CA ILE A 739 8.10 27.31 12.23
C ILE A 739 9.53 27.06 12.71
N VAL A 740 9.92 25.79 12.82
CA VAL A 740 11.31 25.39 13.11
C VAL A 740 11.89 24.60 11.94
N VAL A 741 13.13 24.90 11.55
CA VAL A 741 13.93 23.94 10.78
C VAL A 741 14.70 23.05 11.73
N LEU A 742 14.49 21.74 11.58
CA LEU A 742 15.23 20.70 12.28
C LEU A 742 16.28 20.14 11.32
N ASP A 743 17.54 20.10 11.75
CA ASP A 743 18.67 19.68 10.92
C ASP A 743 19.35 18.43 11.52
N PRO A 744 18.99 17.21 11.06
CA PRO A 744 19.68 16.00 11.47
C PRO A 744 21.09 16.00 10.87
N GLY A 745 22.09 16.23 11.72
CA GLY A 745 23.48 16.41 11.32
C GLY A 745 24.00 15.31 10.41
N HIS A 746 24.84 15.70 9.44
CA HIS A 746 25.41 14.85 8.38
C HIS A 746 24.34 14.13 7.54
N GLY A 747 24.65 12.99 6.93
CA GLY A 747 23.74 12.23 6.05
C GLY A 747 24.44 11.65 4.83
N GLY A 748 23.90 10.57 4.25
CA GLY A 748 24.45 9.94 3.05
C GLY A 748 25.90 9.47 3.23
N GLY A 749 26.82 10.03 2.45
CA GLY A 749 28.26 9.72 2.56
C GLY A 749 28.90 10.25 3.85
N ALA A 750 28.37 11.32 4.43
CA ALA A 750 28.86 11.89 5.68
C ALA A 750 28.30 11.10 6.87
N ASN A 751 29.08 10.16 7.42
CA ASN A 751 28.69 9.38 8.61
C ASN A 751 28.72 10.21 9.92
N GLY A 752 29.42 11.34 9.93
CA GLY A 752 29.83 12.05 11.15
C GLY A 752 30.87 11.26 11.96
N ALA A 753 30.91 11.47 13.27
CA ALA A 753 31.67 10.64 14.18
C ALA A 753 31.24 9.16 14.09
N GLN A 754 32.20 8.23 14.20
CA GLN A 754 31.93 6.79 14.14
C GLN A 754 32.68 6.05 15.25
N TYR A 755 31.94 5.50 16.21
CA TYR A 755 32.46 4.82 17.39
C TYR A 755 31.60 3.61 17.73
N PHE A 756 32.24 2.52 18.17
CA PHE A 756 31.58 1.27 18.59
C PHE A 756 30.52 0.73 17.59
N ASN A 757 30.79 0.86 16.28
CA ASN A 757 29.93 0.53 15.15
C ASN A 757 28.69 1.41 14.92
N THR A 758 28.40 2.40 15.78
CA THR A 758 27.38 3.42 15.52
C THR A 758 27.98 4.64 14.82
N LYS A 759 27.18 5.26 13.95
CA LYS A 759 27.50 6.53 13.28
C LYS A 759 26.66 7.64 13.87
N GLU A 760 27.23 8.83 13.97
CA GLU A 760 26.57 10.04 14.44
C GLU A 760 25.30 10.35 13.65
N LYS A 761 25.39 10.28 12.31
CA LYS A 761 24.27 10.60 11.40
C LYS A 761 23.00 9.77 11.67
N ASP A 762 23.16 8.55 12.19
CA ASP A 762 22.08 7.60 12.45
C ASP A 762 21.38 7.99 13.77
N ILE A 763 22.15 8.40 14.80
CA ILE A 763 21.61 8.92 16.06
C ILE A 763 20.88 10.25 15.80
N ASN A 764 21.51 11.18 15.08
CA ASN A 764 20.97 12.50 14.76
C ASN A 764 19.63 12.38 14.01
N PHE A 765 19.57 11.50 13.01
CA PHE A 765 18.35 11.23 12.24
C PHE A 765 17.27 10.56 13.08
N LYS A 766 17.63 9.53 13.87
CA LYS A 766 16.66 8.84 14.71
C LYS A 766 16.00 9.78 15.72
N ILE A 767 16.76 10.61 16.43
CA ILE A 767 16.21 11.52 17.45
C ILE A 767 15.30 12.58 16.80
N LEU A 768 15.78 13.32 15.79
CA LEU A 768 14.99 14.43 15.22
C LEU A 768 13.84 13.95 14.33
N TYR A 769 14.08 12.96 13.46
CA TYR A 769 13.10 12.49 12.49
C TYR A 769 12.30 11.33 13.05
N THR A 770 12.87 10.11 13.14
CA THR A 770 12.13 8.87 13.45
C THR A 770 11.42 8.84 14.82
N LEU A 771 11.92 9.59 15.81
CA LEU A 771 11.27 9.74 17.11
C LEU A 771 10.57 11.09 17.26
N GLY A 772 11.15 12.16 16.69
CA GLY A 772 10.59 13.52 16.76
C GLY A 772 9.32 13.71 15.93
N GLU A 773 9.14 13.01 14.81
CA GLU A 773 7.96 13.13 13.94
C GLU A 773 6.65 12.86 14.69
N LYS A 774 6.67 11.96 15.68
CA LYS A 774 5.54 11.67 16.59
C LYS A 774 5.01 12.89 17.36
N TYR A 775 5.84 13.92 17.54
CA TYR A 775 5.53 15.11 18.31
C TYR A 775 5.41 16.34 17.40
N PHE A 776 6.38 16.53 16.51
CA PHE A 776 6.41 17.67 15.58
C PHE A 776 5.38 17.59 14.45
N ASN A 777 5.02 16.38 14.01
CA ASN A 777 4.06 16.14 12.92
C ASN A 777 2.71 15.60 13.46
N ALA A 778 2.45 15.68 14.77
CA ALA A 778 1.15 15.34 15.33
C ALA A 778 0.07 16.36 14.85
N PRO A 779 -1.19 15.95 14.61
CA PRO A 779 -2.23 16.87 14.14
C PRO A 779 -2.48 18.08 15.06
N ASN A 780 -2.22 17.93 16.37
CA ASN A 780 -2.32 19.00 17.37
C ASN A 780 -0.98 19.69 17.67
N SER A 781 0.02 19.56 16.80
CA SER A 781 1.35 20.16 16.99
C SER A 781 1.28 21.70 16.99
N LYS A 782 1.90 22.32 18.00
CA LYS A 782 2.02 23.79 18.10
C LYS A 782 3.05 24.38 17.13
N ILE A 783 3.78 23.55 16.37
CA ILE A 783 4.96 23.95 15.59
C ILE A 783 5.00 23.18 14.27
N LYS A 784 5.10 23.88 13.14
CA LYS A 784 5.49 23.24 11.88
C LYS A 784 7.00 22.97 11.89
N ALA A 785 7.39 21.69 11.83
CA ALA A 785 8.77 21.32 11.58
C ALA A 785 9.04 21.16 10.07
N TYR A 786 10.19 21.67 9.63
CA TYR A 786 10.76 21.37 8.32
C TYR A 786 12.14 20.74 8.50
N TYR A 787 12.29 19.47 8.13
CA TYR A 787 13.55 18.75 8.23
C TYR A 787 14.44 19.02 7.02
N THR A 788 15.72 19.32 7.23
CA THR A 788 16.71 19.46 6.13
C THR A 788 16.89 18.18 5.32
N ARG A 789 16.65 17.02 5.94
CA ARG A 789 16.55 15.71 5.30
C ARG A 789 15.50 14.83 5.98
N THR A 790 14.73 14.11 5.18
CA THR A 790 13.76 13.09 5.62
C THR A 790 14.23 11.66 5.32
N ALA A 791 15.50 11.50 4.92
CA ALA A 791 16.14 10.24 4.61
C ALA A 791 17.65 10.28 4.95
N ASP A 792 18.36 9.18 4.64
CA ASP A 792 19.82 9.12 4.69
C ASP A 792 20.50 9.69 3.43
N ASN A 793 20.13 10.92 3.07
CA ASN A 793 20.76 11.68 1.98
C ASN A 793 21.76 12.71 2.52
N ASP A 794 22.74 13.06 1.71
CA ASP A 794 23.62 14.21 1.96
C ASP A 794 22.88 15.53 1.65
N VAL A 795 23.28 16.61 2.30
CA VAL A 795 22.77 17.99 2.14
C VAL A 795 23.91 18.95 2.50
N GLY A 796 24.25 19.89 1.63
CA GLY A 796 25.36 20.82 1.86
C GLY A 796 25.13 21.74 3.06
N LEU A 797 26.22 22.11 3.74
CA LEU A 797 26.14 22.92 4.97
C LEU A 797 25.55 24.32 4.73
N TYR A 798 25.78 24.90 3.55
CA TYR A 798 25.16 26.16 3.15
C TYR A 798 23.68 25.99 2.79
N ASP A 799 23.31 24.87 2.17
CA ASP A 799 21.92 24.57 1.82
C ASP A 799 21.06 24.41 3.08
N ARG A 800 21.58 23.69 4.10
CA ARG A 800 20.95 23.59 5.44
C ARG A 800 20.69 24.96 6.07
N ALA A 801 21.66 25.88 5.99
CA ALA A 801 21.50 27.24 6.50
C ALA A 801 20.50 28.08 5.67
N ALA A 802 20.52 27.93 4.35
CA ALA A 802 19.63 28.63 3.43
C ALA A 802 18.18 28.15 3.50
N PHE A 803 17.96 26.86 3.81
CA PHE A 803 16.64 26.24 3.89
C PHE A 803 15.72 26.91 4.92
N ALA A 804 16.27 27.38 6.06
CA ALA A 804 15.55 28.19 7.03
C ALA A 804 14.95 29.48 6.43
N LYS A 805 15.64 30.10 5.46
CA LYS A 805 15.13 31.24 4.71
C LYS A 805 14.09 30.82 3.66
N GLU A 806 14.29 29.69 2.98
CA GLU A 806 13.39 29.20 1.94
C GLU A 806 11.99 28.88 2.49
N VAL A 807 11.90 28.19 3.63
CA VAL A 807 10.61 27.87 4.29
C VAL A 807 10.08 28.99 5.17
N GLY A 808 10.79 30.12 5.30
CA GLY A 808 10.40 31.24 6.17
C GLY A 808 10.35 30.87 7.66
N ALA A 809 11.32 30.08 8.14
CA ALA A 809 11.39 29.61 9.51
C ALA A 809 11.55 30.76 10.53
N ASP A 810 11.31 30.43 11.80
CA ASP A 810 11.55 31.31 12.95
C ASP A 810 12.78 30.89 13.76
N LEU A 811 13.06 29.58 13.81
CA LEU A 811 14.15 28.96 14.56
C LEU A 811 14.85 27.89 13.71
N PHE A 812 16.12 27.62 14.03
CA PHE A 812 16.88 26.51 13.45
C PHE A 812 17.60 25.72 14.54
N VAL A 813 17.45 24.40 14.56
CA VAL A 813 18.12 23.49 15.49
C VAL A 813 18.79 22.36 14.73
N SER A 814 20.12 22.35 14.70
CA SER A 814 20.92 21.23 14.23
C SER A 814 21.28 20.29 15.39
N LEU A 815 21.20 18.98 15.19
CA LEU A 815 21.54 17.97 16.20
C LEU A 815 22.73 17.13 15.76
N HIS A 816 23.69 17.01 16.67
CA HIS A 816 24.99 16.37 16.48
C HIS A 816 25.43 15.59 17.75
N MET A 817 26.45 14.75 17.60
CA MET A 817 27.16 14.13 18.73
C MET A 817 28.68 14.27 18.55
N ASN A 818 29.35 14.86 19.52
CA ASN A 818 30.73 15.30 19.36
C ASN A 818 31.73 14.11 19.47
N ALA A 819 32.99 14.35 19.11
CA ALA A 819 34.08 13.40 19.29
C ALA A 819 35.39 14.11 19.61
N SER A 820 36.23 13.45 20.42
CA SER A 820 37.59 13.90 20.73
C SER A 820 38.59 12.76 20.58
N THR A 821 39.83 13.11 20.26
CA THR A 821 40.97 12.17 20.33
C THR A 821 41.21 11.69 21.75
N SER A 822 40.83 12.48 22.77
CA SER A 822 40.84 12.07 24.17
C SER A 822 39.50 11.49 24.59
N LYS A 823 39.49 10.18 24.89
CA LYS A 823 38.31 9.46 25.39
C LYS A 823 37.79 9.95 26.75
N ALA A 824 38.56 10.81 27.45
CA ALA A 824 38.14 11.42 28.71
C ALA A 824 37.21 12.63 28.53
N VAL A 825 37.14 13.23 27.33
CA VAL A 825 36.25 14.37 27.05
C VAL A 825 34.81 13.89 26.94
N LYS A 826 33.92 14.44 27.77
CA LYS A 826 32.49 14.13 27.86
C LYS A 826 31.66 15.36 28.22
N GLY A 827 30.35 15.27 28.00
CA GLY A 827 29.32 16.24 28.32
C GLY A 827 28.60 16.85 27.11
N MET A 828 27.42 17.43 27.36
CA MET A 828 26.62 18.20 26.39
C MET A 828 27.14 19.63 26.25
N GLU A 829 27.16 20.15 25.01
CA GLU A 829 27.45 21.55 24.68
C GLU A 829 26.48 22.05 23.59
N VAL A 830 26.14 23.35 23.62
CA VAL A 830 25.28 23.96 22.58
C VAL A 830 25.97 25.16 21.95
N TYR A 831 26.11 25.10 20.63
CA TYR A 831 26.80 26.11 19.83
C TYR A 831 25.83 27.10 19.19
N TYR A 832 26.20 28.37 19.22
CA TYR A 832 25.54 29.47 18.50
C TYR A 832 26.60 30.32 17.80
N SER A 833 26.20 31.16 16.85
CA SER A 833 27.10 32.14 16.25
C SER A 833 26.80 33.56 16.74
N THR A 834 27.82 34.42 16.74
CA THR A 834 27.63 35.86 17.02
C THR A 834 27.01 36.61 15.85
N ASN A 835 27.10 36.07 14.63
CA ASN A 835 26.65 36.70 13.40
C ASN A 835 25.12 36.85 13.31
N ASN A 836 24.40 35.87 13.86
CA ASN A 836 22.93 35.83 13.96
C ASN A 836 22.47 35.86 15.43
N ASN A 837 23.15 36.65 16.29
CA ASN A 837 22.81 36.77 17.71
C ASN A 837 22.07 38.07 18.08
N SER A 838 21.65 38.85 17.09
CA SER A 838 20.67 39.92 17.30
C SER A 838 19.35 39.33 17.80
N LYS A 839 18.65 40.06 18.67
CA LYS A 839 17.30 39.66 19.09
C LYS A 839 16.32 39.83 17.93
N ASN A 840 15.45 38.85 17.70
CA ASN A 840 14.26 39.02 16.89
C ASN A 840 13.25 39.95 17.61
N ARG A 841 12.14 40.29 16.95
CA ARG A 841 11.10 41.14 17.56
C ARG A 841 10.46 40.52 18.81
N GLY A 842 10.43 39.19 18.91
CA GLY A 842 10.07 38.43 20.12
C GLY A 842 11.09 38.49 21.27
N GLY A 843 12.23 39.16 21.09
CA GLY A 843 13.28 39.28 22.10
C GLY A 843 14.23 38.09 22.22
N LEU A 844 14.08 37.05 21.39
CA LEU A 844 14.93 35.85 21.36
C LEU A 844 16.14 36.05 20.45
N ASN A 845 17.29 35.53 20.87
CA ASN A 845 18.48 35.36 20.03
C ASN A 845 19.07 33.94 20.19
N SER A 846 20.02 33.59 19.31
CA SER A 846 20.68 32.29 19.27
C SER A 846 21.34 31.89 20.60
N GLU A 847 21.87 32.85 21.36
CA GLU A 847 22.45 32.66 22.70
C GLU A 847 21.40 32.28 23.76
N THR A 848 20.24 32.93 23.73
CA THR A 848 19.10 32.59 24.61
C THR A 848 18.53 31.23 24.23
N LEU A 849 18.38 30.94 22.93
CA LEU A 849 17.95 29.64 22.40
C LEU A 849 18.91 28.51 22.84
N ALA A 850 20.22 28.74 22.74
CA ALA A 850 21.23 27.79 23.18
C ALA A 850 21.16 27.51 24.69
N SER A 851 20.97 28.56 25.50
CA SER A 851 20.86 28.44 26.96
C SER A 851 19.60 27.67 27.39
N ARG A 852 18.47 27.88 26.70
CA ARG A 852 17.23 27.11 26.91
C ARG A 852 17.45 25.63 26.63
N LEU A 853 17.82 25.27 25.40
CA LEU A 853 17.96 23.87 25.01
C LEU A 853 19.05 23.14 25.81
N LEU A 854 20.13 23.82 26.23
CA LEU A 854 21.09 23.24 27.17
C LEU A 854 20.44 22.90 28.52
N ASN A 855 19.76 23.85 29.16
CA ASN A 855 19.17 23.65 30.47
C ASN A 855 18.04 22.61 30.47
N ASP A 856 17.26 22.55 29.39
CA ASP A 856 16.07 21.71 29.29
C ASP A 856 16.43 20.25 28.90
N LEU A 857 17.43 20.04 28.01
CA LEU A 857 17.82 18.70 27.54
C LEU A 857 18.86 18.01 28.43
N LEU A 858 19.76 18.75 29.08
CA LEU A 858 20.85 18.20 29.91
C LEU A 858 20.34 17.24 31.01
N PRO A 859 19.26 17.55 31.78
CA PRO A 859 18.73 16.62 32.79
C PRO A 859 18.16 15.33 32.20
N ILE A 860 17.70 15.38 30.95
CA ILE A 860 17.07 14.24 30.26
C ILE A 860 18.11 13.29 29.68
N ILE A 861 19.20 13.81 29.10
CA ILE A 861 20.29 12.98 28.56
C ILE A 861 21.32 12.57 29.63
N GLY A 862 21.45 13.34 30.72
CA GLY A 862 22.27 13.02 31.88
C GLY A 862 23.78 13.02 31.62
N THR A 863 24.26 13.70 30.58
CA THR A 863 25.69 13.94 30.31
C THR A 863 26.19 15.14 31.14
N ASP A 864 27.51 15.33 31.22
CA ASP A 864 28.11 16.45 31.97
C ASP A 864 27.78 17.81 31.33
N ASN A 865 27.66 18.89 32.09
CA ASN A 865 27.44 20.23 31.53
C ASN A 865 28.75 20.84 30.99
N ARG A 866 28.80 21.25 29.72
CA ARG A 866 29.94 21.93 29.10
C ARG A 866 29.63 23.36 28.64
N GLY A 867 28.44 23.87 28.94
CA GLY A 867 28.01 25.24 28.64
C GLY A 867 27.61 25.50 27.18
N ILE A 868 27.15 26.73 26.95
CA ILE A 868 26.91 27.26 25.59
C ILE A 868 28.20 27.87 25.02
N LYS A 869 28.37 27.81 23.69
CA LYS A 869 29.64 28.17 23.02
C LYS A 869 29.45 28.96 21.74
N LYS A 870 30.33 29.93 21.51
CA LYS A 870 30.38 30.75 20.29
C LYS A 870 31.22 30.01 19.23
N ALA A 871 30.62 29.71 18.08
CA ALA A 871 31.30 29.07 16.94
C ALA A 871 30.89 29.67 15.59
N ARG A 872 31.64 29.34 14.55
CA ARG A 872 31.38 29.73 13.15
C ARG A 872 31.03 28.52 12.26
N PHE A 873 30.40 27.49 12.83
CA PHE A 873 29.87 26.37 12.04
C PHE A 873 28.84 26.89 11.04
N VAL A 874 28.95 26.49 9.77
CA VAL A 874 28.22 27.10 8.64
C VAL A 874 26.70 27.14 8.88
N VAL A 875 26.13 26.05 9.40
CA VAL A 875 24.68 25.88 9.64
C VAL A 875 24.08 26.87 10.65
N VAL A 876 24.88 27.41 11.58
CA VAL A 876 24.46 28.50 12.48
C VAL A 876 24.99 29.86 12.05
N HIS A 877 26.17 29.92 11.42
CA HIS A 877 26.86 31.17 11.10
C HIS A 877 26.25 31.91 9.90
N HIS A 878 25.80 31.17 8.89
CA HIS A 878 25.15 31.72 7.69
C HIS A 878 23.62 31.68 7.76
N ASN A 879 23.06 31.34 8.91
CA ASN A 879 21.62 31.21 9.10
C ASN A 879 20.96 32.59 9.26
N THR A 880 19.75 32.75 8.73
CA THR A 880 18.99 34.02 8.78
C THR A 880 18.11 34.16 10.02
N VAL A 881 17.97 33.10 10.81
CA VAL A 881 17.12 33.05 12.03
C VAL A 881 17.98 32.73 13.27
N PRO A 882 17.44 32.87 14.50
CA PRO A 882 18.06 32.29 15.69
C PRO A 882 18.36 30.80 15.50
N ALA A 883 19.64 30.45 15.50
CA ALA A 883 20.11 29.14 15.06
C ALA A 883 21.15 28.55 16.01
N VAL A 884 20.98 27.28 16.35
CA VAL A 884 21.86 26.53 17.27
C VAL A 884 22.24 25.16 16.72
N LEU A 885 23.38 24.66 17.18
CA LEU A 885 23.84 23.28 16.98
C LEU A 885 24.04 22.63 18.35
N VAL A 886 23.32 21.55 18.60
CA VAL A 886 23.29 20.83 19.89
C VAL A 886 24.16 19.58 19.80
N GLU A 887 25.16 19.49 20.66
CA GLU A 887 25.99 18.29 20.87
C GLU A 887 25.56 17.60 22.17
N LEU A 888 24.84 16.48 22.11
CA LEU A 888 24.28 15.85 23.33
C LEU A 888 25.33 15.18 24.23
N GLY A 889 26.48 14.80 23.67
CA GLY A 889 27.54 14.08 24.35
C GLY A 889 28.62 13.60 23.37
N PHE A 890 29.71 13.07 23.90
CA PHE A 890 30.86 12.64 23.10
C PHE A 890 30.80 11.15 22.77
N MET A 891 30.65 10.79 21.49
CA MET A 891 30.72 9.39 21.02
C MET A 891 32.06 8.71 21.33
N SER A 892 33.13 9.50 21.50
CA SER A 892 34.46 9.02 21.89
C SER A 892 34.57 8.61 23.37
N ASN A 893 33.60 8.97 24.22
CA ASN A 893 33.56 8.62 25.64
C ASN A 893 32.50 7.55 25.91
N SER A 894 32.84 6.49 26.64
CA SER A 894 31.93 5.37 26.89
C SER A 894 30.73 5.73 27.79
N SER A 895 30.85 6.69 28.70
CA SER A 895 29.73 7.10 29.57
C SER A 895 28.69 7.91 28.80
N ASP A 896 29.12 8.83 27.95
CA ASP A 896 28.24 9.58 27.07
C ASP A 896 27.66 8.70 25.97
N TYR A 897 28.50 7.90 25.30
CA TYR A 897 28.07 6.96 24.26
C TYR A 897 26.92 6.07 24.73
N ASN A 898 27.01 5.50 25.93
CA ASN A 898 25.96 4.67 26.53
C ASN A 898 24.65 5.46 26.82
N LYS A 899 24.70 6.79 27.00
CA LYS A 899 23.53 7.64 27.22
C LYS A 899 22.89 8.09 25.91
N ILE A 900 23.68 8.51 24.92
CA ILE A 900 23.20 8.98 23.60
C ILE A 900 22.75 7.86 22.67
N THR A 901 23.21 6.61 22.89
CA THR A 901 22.71 5.43 22.16
C THR A 901 21.54 4.71 22.83
N ASN A 902 21.20 5.06 24.09
CA ASN A 902 20.07 4.46 24.80
C ASN A 902 18.73 4.90 24.18
N GLY A 903 17.93 3.93 23.71
CA GLY A 903 16.65 4.21 23.04
C GLY A 903 15.63 4.98 23.88
N SER A 904 15.58 4.76 25.20
CA SER A 904 14.69 5.51 26.10
C SER A 904 15.14 6.96 26.25
N ASN A 905 16.45 7.22 26.35
CA ASN A 905 16.97 8.58 26.38
C ASN A 905 16.76 9.30 25.05
N GLN A 906 16.93 8.61 23.92
CA GLN A 906 16.67 9.17 22.59
C GLN A 906 15.20 9.62 22.42
N GLU A 907 14.24 8.80 22.86
CA GLU A 907 12.81 9.13 22.87
C GLU A 907 12.52 10.34 23.76
N LYS A 908 13.04 10.33 25.01
CA LYS A 908 12.84 11.43 25.96
C LYS A 908 13.46 12.74 25.46
N VAL A 909 14.62 12.70 24.81
CA VAL A 909 15.26 13.88 24.19
C VAL A 909 14.43 14.40 23.02
N ALA A 910 13.89 13.52 22.16
CA ALA A 910 13.01 13.92 21.06
C ALA A 910 11.76 14.65 21.58
N LYS A 911 11.09 14.09 22.61
CA LYS A 911 9.95 14.76 23.26
C LYS A 911 10.35 16.07 23.95
N GLN A 912 11.41 16.06 24.76
CA GLN A 912 11.84 17.26 25.49
C GLN A 912 12.22 18.39 24.54
N LEU A 913 12.84 18.09 23.38
CA LEU A 913 13.14 19.10 22.38
C LEU A 913 11.86 19.76 21.82
N TYR A 914 10.82 18.97 21.54
CA TYR A 914 9.51 19.49 21.15
C TYR A 914 8.89 20.35 22.25
N ASP A 915 8.83 19.84 23.49
CA ASP A 915 8.26 20.54 24.64
C ASP A 915 9.01 21.88 24.89
N SER A 916 10.34 21.87 24.81
CA SER A 916 11.19 23.05 25.00
C SER A 916 10.99 24.07 23.90
N LEU A 917 10.90 23.65 22.64
CA LEU A 917 10.62 24.57 21.53
C LEU A 917 9.21 25.16 21.63
N CYS A 918 8.20 24.42 22.10
CA CYS A 918 6.87 24.97 22.40
C CYS A 918 6.96 26.07 23.47
N ASN A 919 7.65 25.79 24.58
CA ASN A 919 7.87 26.76 25.66
C ASN A 919 8.70 27.98 25.20
N ILE A 920 9.59 27.82 24.21
CA ILE A 920 10.34 28.93 23.60
C ILE A 920 9.43 29.78 22.72
N PHE A 921 8.59 29.20 21.87
CA PHE A 921 7.63 29.95 21.05
C PHE A 921 6.57 30.67 21.89
N ASP A 922 6.03 30.01 22.92
CA ASP A 922 5.03 30.61 23.82
C ASP A 922 5.64 31.74 24.68
N ARG A 923 6.94 31.69 25.01
CA ARG A 923 7.65 32.73 25.78
C ARG A 923 8.29 33.83 24.94
N TYR A 924 8.65 33.54 23.70
CA TYR A 924 9.26 34.48 22.76
C TYR A 924 8.53 34.41 21.40
N PRO A 925 7.32 34.99 21.30
CA PRO A 925 6.52 34.95 20.08
C PRO A 925 7.30 35.48 18.88
N THR A 926 7.15 34.83 17.73
CA THR A 926 7.93 35.07 16.50
C THR A 926 8.07 36.55 16.13
N GLY A 927 6.96 37.31 16.22
CA GLY A 927 6.90 38.76 16.08
C GLY A 927 7.15 39.29 14.66
N ARG A 928 7.32 38.40 13.68
CA ARG A 928 7.53 38.66 12.25
C ARG A 928 6.35 39.38 11.60
#